data_AF-A0A9D3VV26-F1
#
_entry.id   AF-A0A9D3VV26-F1
#
_cell.length_a   1.000
_cell.length_b   1.000
_cell.length_c   1.000
_cell.angle_alpha   90.00
_cell.angle_beta   90.00
_cell.angle_gamma   90.00
#
_symmetry.space_group_name_H-M   'P 1'
#
loop_
_entity.id
_entity.type
_entity.pdbx_description
1 polymer ?
#
loop_
_entity_poly.entity_id
_entity_poly.type
_entity_poly.pdbx_seq_one_letter_code
_entity_poly.pdbx_strand_id
1 'polypeptide(L)'
;MRLLDGQVATPITLAGAIFLANAHPFLTQVPCNIVAIPSTFSLDNTNRNTVNGCFVGFDVEEPSSRQVVTLGKLSGIRFMSIFRFNLWWSSFGTSLQPGVGDNVDICVESGSTKVCESSFRSCVYMHVGDDPYNLVNEAMKVARLHLGSFRLMDEKRSPGIVDKFGWCTWDAFYRNVNPKGVWDGVKALQEAGCAPGMLIIDDGWQSICIDDDPIEKEGIDRAAVGEEKPYRLAVCNIVRDRVGLVPTELAHQMYEGLHSQLKSVGIHGVKIDVIEVLELLSEDYGGRVELAKAYYNARMVSLRKHFNGNAAISSMQQASDFFFLGTETIALGRVGDDFWHNDPFGDPTGGFWLQAMKHGHGHAIRGCHMVHCAYNSLWMGNFILPDWDMFQSYHQCAELHAASRALSGGPIYVSDSVGKYNFNLLRKVALPDGSILRCEHYALPTRDCLFEDPLHDSKTALKIWNLNKFSGVLGIFNCQGGGWCPGSRKIKSFPEFAVLVDCFASPKDVEWSNGKNPIFVEVKEAEAHEVVTEIKVTLEPLKFELLIVSPVKILPQKQIQIAPIGLVNMLNSGGTIQSLAFDVDKNVVRIGVKGRGELRVFASEKPWGDRIDGRRAEFGYDEQMVTTEIPWVNSTIPLTVEYCF
;
A
#
# COMPACT_ATOMS: atom_id res chain seq x y z
N MET A 1 6.77 20.79 -16.07
CA MET A 1 7.40 19.93 -17.10
C MET A 1 7.15 20.51 -18.48
N ARG A 2 8.11 20.44 -19.40
CA ARG A 2 8.01 20.99 -20.76
C ARG A 2 8.45 19.94 -21.77
N LEU A 3 7.83 19.94 -22.95
CA LEU A 3 8.33 19.23 -24.13
C LEU A 3 9.60 19.92 -24.62
N LEU A 4 10.61 19.15 -25.03
CA LEU A 4 11.90 19.66 -25.51
C LEU A 4 12.00 19.65 -27.05
N ASP A 5 12.65 20.67 -27.61
CA ASP A 5 13.04 20.77 -29.04
C ASP A 5 14.58 20.69 -29.17
N GLY A 6 15.12 19.75 -29.96
CA GLY A 6 16.56 19.66 -30.29
C GLY A 6 17.29 18.37 -29.83
N GLN A 7 18.62 18.31 -30.02
CA GLN A 7 19.47 17.18 -29.59
C GLN A 7 19.65 17.20 -28.07
N VAL A 8 19.23 16.12 -27.39
CA VAL A 8 19.18 16.02 -25.93
C VAL A 8 20.26 15.06 -25.43
N ALA A 9 21.02 15.46 -24.41
CA ALA A 9 21.94 14.55 -23.73
C ALA A 9 21.13 13.64 -22.80
N THR A 10 21.32 12.32 -22.94
CA THR A 10 20.65 11.31 -22.10
C THR A 10 21.69 10.44 -21.38
N PRO A 11 21.49 10.13 -20.10
CA PRO A 11 22.36 9.22 -19.36
C PRO A 11 22.21 7.77 -19.82
N ILE A 12 21.13 7.44 -20.52
CA ILE A 12 20.88 6.12 -21.10
C ILE A 12 21.29 6.13 -22.56
N THR A 13 22.28 5.33 -22.94
CA THR A 13 22.75 5.24 -24.33
C THR A 13 22.79 3.80 -24.81
N LEU A 14 22.40 3.58 -26.07
CA LEU A 14 22.59 2.31 -26.77
C LEU A 14 23.81 2.44 -27.68
N ALA A 15 24.96 1.93 -27.22
CA ALA A 15 26.24 2.00 -27.92
C ALA A 15 26.55 0.65 -28.57
N GLY A 16 26.25 0.52 -29.86
CA GLY A 16 26.32 -0.77 -30.55
C GLY A 16 25.29 -1.74 -29.98
N ALA A 17 25.73 -2.87 -29.43
CA ALA A 17 24.86 -3.89 -28.82
C ALA A 17 24.83 -3.81 -27.28
N ILE A 18 25.09 -2.64 -26.69
CA ILE A 18 25.22 -2.46 -25.24
C ILE A 18 24.41 -1.24 -24.80
N PHE A 19 23.48 -1.45 -23.87
CA PHE A 19 22.86 -0.35 -23.12
C PHE A 19 23.72 0.05 -21.93
N LEU A 20 23.95 1.36 -21.81
CA LEU A 20 24.72 2.01 -20.76
C LEU A 20 23.82 2.98 -19.99
N ALA A 21 23.92 2.98 -18.67
CA ALA A 21 23.35 4.00 -17.78
C ALA A 21 24.50 4.73 -17.08
N ASN A 22 24.67 6.03 -17.32
CA ASN A 22 25.83 6.79 -16.83
C ASN A 22 27.18 6.11 -17.18
N ALA A 23 27.30 5.60 -18.42
CA ALA A 23 28.44 4.82 -18.90
C ALA A 23 28.65 3.44 -18.23
N HIS A 24 27.75 2.99 -17.35
CA HIS A 24 27.77 1.65 -16.78
C HIS A 24 26.89 0.69 -17.61
N PRO A 25 27.44 -0.43 -18.12
CA PRO A 25 26.65 -1.42 -18.86
C PRO A 25 25.67 -2.14 -17.96
N PHE A 26 24.41 -2.22 -18.39
CA PHE A 26 23.37 -2.97 -17.68
C PHE A 26 22.69 -4.04 -18.54
N LEU A 27 22.62 -3.84 -19.86
CA LEU A 27 22.25 -4.87 -20.83
C LEU A 27 23.29 -4.95 -21.95
N THR A 28 23.68 -6.16 -22.31
CA THR A 28 24.62 -6.47 -23.39
C THR A 28 23.94 -7.33 -24.45
N GLN A 29 24.57 -7.54 -25.60
CA GLN A 29 24.00 -8.35 -26.69
C GLN A 29 22.60 -7.87 -27.13
N VAL A 30 22.38 -6.56 -27.08
CA VAL A 30 21.13 -5.93 -27.51
C VAL A 30 20.97 -6.13 -29.03
N PRO A 31 19.87 -6.75 -29.50
CA PRO A 31 19.65 -6.95 -30.93
C PRO A 31 19.52 -5.64 -31.72
N CYS A 32 19.88 -5.67 -33.00
CA CYS A 32 19.88 -4.49 -33.86
C CYS A 32 18.47 -3.95 -34.19
N ASN A 33 17.42 -4.75 -33.99
CA ASN A 33 16.04 -4.33 -34.17
C ASN A 33 15.45 -3.61 -32.92
N ILE A 34 16.20 -3.53 -31.82
CA ILE A 34 15.82 -2.72 -30.66
C ILE A 34 16.08 -1.24 -30.94
N VAL A 35 15.08 -0.41 -30.65
CA VAL A 35 15.13 1.04 -30.83
C VAL A 35 14.98 1.71 -29.48
N ALA A 36 15.87 2.66 -29.17
CA ALA A 36 15.80 3.51 -27.99
C ALA A 36 15.55 4.96 -28.40
N ILE A 37 14.48 5.55 -27.86
CA ILE A 37 14.01 6.91 -28.16
C ILE A 37 14.11 7.72 -26.86
N PRO A 38 14.99 8.74 -26.79
CA PRO A 38 15.07 9.60 -25.62
C PRO A 38 13.70 10.18 -25.22
N SER A 39 13.43 10.26 -23.92
CA SER A 39 12.22 10.93 -23.43
C SER A 39 12.17 12.36 -23.94
N THR A 40 11.01 12.81 -24.43
CA THR A 40 10.79 14.22 -24.79
C THR A 40 10.39 15.08 -23.59
N PHE A 41 10.23 14.46 -22.42
CA PHE A 41 9.86 15.14 -21.18
C PHE A 41 11.05 15.23 -20.22
N SER A 42 11.36 16.45 -19.76
CA SER A 42 12.36 16.70 -18.71
C SER A 42 11.70 17.18 -17.41
N LEU A 43 12.02 16.49 -16.32
CA LEU A 43 11.61 16.82 -14.95
C LEU A 43 12.44 17.95 -14.35
N ASP A 44 13.64 18.18 -14.88
CA ASP A 44 14.57 19.18 -14.37
C ASP A 44 14.20 20.58 -14.89
N ASN A 45 13.79 21.45 -13.96
CA ASN A 45 13.47 22.85 -14.27
C ASN A 45 14.71 23.72 -14.46
N THR A 46 15.90 23.23 -14.08
CA THR A 46 17.16 23.98 -14.10
C THR A 46 17.98 23.72 -15.36
N ASN A 47 17.98 22.49 -15.90
CA ASN A 47 18.71 22.13 -17.11
C ASN A 47 17.78 21.63 -18.22
N ARG A 48 17.53 22.47 -19.23
CA ARG A 48 16.58 22.20 -20.31
C ARG A 48 17.08 21.18 -21.35
N ASN A 49 18.33 20.73 -21.28
CA ASN A 49 18.95 19.89 -22.30
C ASN A 49 19.26 18.45 -21.84
N THR A 50 18.77 18.06 -20.66
CA THR A 50 18.99 16.72 -20.08
C THR A 50 17.67 16.01 -19.79
N VAL A 51 17.57 14.76 -20.24
CA VAL A 51 16.44 13.85 -19.95
C VAL A 51 16.98 12.57 -19.35
N ASN A 52 16.40 12.13 -18.24
CA ASN A 52 16.93 11.03 -17.43
C ASN A 52 16.47 9.64 -17.89
N GLY A 53 15.82 9.52 -19.05
CA GLY A 53 15.28 8.24 -19.50
C GLY A 53 14.96 8.18 -20.99
N CYS A 54 14.63 6.97 -21.45
CA CYS A 54 14.26 6.69 -22.83
C CYS A 54 13.15 5.63 -22.90
N PHE A 55 12.36 5.69 -23.97
CA PHE A 55 11.44 4.63 -24.37
C PHE A 55 12.17 3.64 -25.28
N VAL A 56 11.91 2.36 -25.05
CA VAL A 56 12.49 1.26 -25.83
C VAL A 56 11.37 0.50 -26.51
N GLY A 57 11.59 0.21 -27.78
CA GLY A 57 10.69 -0.57 -28.64
C GLY A 57 11.50 -1.39 -29.63
N PHE A 58 10.82 -1.94 -30.64
CA PHE A 58 11.44 -2.77 -31.64
C PHE A 58 10.60 -2.88 -32.91
N ASP A 59 11.23 -3.33 -33.99
CA ASP A 59 10.56 -3.70 -35.23
C ASP A 59 10.73 -5.21 -35.49
N VAL A 60 9.72 -5.81 -36.12
CA VAL A 60 9.69 -7.19 -36.62
C VAL A 60 9.16 -7.18 -38.05
N GLU A 61 9.47 -8.22 -38.84
CA GLU A 61 9.10 -8.27 -40.25
C GLU A 61 7.59 -8.49 -40.44
N GLU A 62 7.04 -9.49 -39.75
CA GLU A 62 5.65 -9.92 -39.91
C GLU A 62 4.76 -9.37 -38.78
N PRO A 63 3.64 -8.69 -39.08
CA PRO A 63 2.66 -8.29 -38.07
C PRO A 63 2.06 -9.49 -37.33
N SER A 64 1.90 -9.37 -36.02
CA SER A 64 1.25 -10.39 -35.20
C SER A 64 0.50 -9.76 -34.03
N SER A 65 -0.50 -10.48 -33.53
CA SER A 65 -1.20 -10.14 -32.28
C SER A 65 -0.36 -10.41 -31.04
N ARG A 66 0.73 -11.17 -31.19
CA ARG A 66 1.71 -11.47 -30.15
C ARG A 66 3.12 -11.54 -30.72
N GLN A 67 4.03 -10.77 -30.16
CA GLN A 67 5.46 -10.76 -30.52
C GLN A 67 6.31 -10.93 -29.26
N VAL A 68 7.40 -11.70 -29.36
CA VAL A 68 8.39 -11.86 -28.30
C VAL A 68 9.77 -11.64 -28.90
N VAL A 69 10.51 -10.67 -28.37
CA VAL A 69 11.88 -10.37 -28.81
C VAL A 69 12.80 -10.22 -27.61
N THR A 70 14.07 -10.60 -27.78
CA THR A 70 15.08 -10.39 -26.75
C THR A 70 15.47 -8.91 -26.69
N LEU A 71 15.42 -8.32 -25.50
CA LEU A 71 15.90 -6.96 -25.25
C LEU A 71 17.42 -6.92 -25.07
N GLY A 72 17.99 -7.99 -24.50
CA GLY A 72 19.42 -8.16 -24.29
C GLY A 72 19.71 -9.04 -23.08
N LYS A 73 20.99 -9.29 -22.86
CA LYS A 73 21.53 -10.06 -21.74
C LYS A 73 21.85 -9.16 -20.56
N LEU A 74 21.30 -9.44 -19.38
CA LEU A 74 21.62 -8.73 -18.15
C LEU A 74 23.12 -8.83 -17.85
N SER A 75 23.71 -7.69 -17.51
CA SER A 75 25.05 -7.66 -16.93
C SER A 75 24.98 -8.21 -15.51
N GLY A 76 26.10 -8.72 -14.96
CA GLY A 76 26.19 -9.29 -13.60
C GLY A 76 26.00 -8.29 -12.46
N ILE A 77 24.96 -7.47 -12.53
CA ILE A 77 24.55 -6.46 -11.56
C ILE A 77 23.44 -7.03 -10.68
N ARG A 78 23.40 -6.61 -9.41
CA ARG A 78 22.25 -6.89 -8.55
C ARG A 78 21.05 -6.11 -9.08
N PHE A 79 19.90 -6.77 -9.17
CA PHE A 79 18.65 -6.11 -9.54
C PHE A 79 17.54 -6.57 -8.59
N MET A 80 16.58 -5.69 -8.36
CA MET A 80 15.34 -6.01 -7.67
C MET A 80 14.20 -5.87 -8.68
N SER A 81 13.32 -6.87 -8.72
CA SER A 81 12.07 -6.82 -9.48
C SER A 81 10.93 -6.69 -8.49
N ILE A 82 10.36 -5.49 -8.36
CA ILE A 82 9.27 -5.23 -7.40
C ILE A 82 7.94 -5.77 -7.97
N PHE A 83 7.67 -5.63 -9.28
CA PHE A 83 6.53 -6.25 -10.00
C PHE A 83 6.82 -6.47 -11.49
N ARG A 84 6.05 -7.36 -12.13
CA ARG A 84 5.96 -7.47 -13.59
C ARG A 84 4.78 -6.63 -14.10
N PHE A 85 5.02 -5.35 -14.43
CA PHE A 85 4.02 -4.56 -15.14
C PHE A 85 4.47 -4.16 -16.52
N ASN A 86 3.45 -3.96 -17.32
CA ASN A 86 3.51 -3.85 -18.75
C ASN A 86 3.11 -2.46 -19.17
N LEU A 87 3.92 -1.71 -19.89
CA LEU A 87 3.41 -0.51 -20.57
C LEU A 87 2.37 -0.91 -21.63
N TRP A 88 1.70 0.09 -22.16
CA TRP A 88 0.91 -0.06 -23.36
C TRP A 88 1.55 0.68 -24.51
N TRP A 89 1.48 0.06 -25.67
CA TRP A 89 1.69 0.71 -26.95
C TRP A 89 0.42 0.55 -27.78
N SER A 90 -0.27 1.66 -28.06
CA SER A 90 -1.52 1.65 -28.84
C SER A 90 -2.57 0.69 -28.24
N SER A 91 -2.81 -0.46 -28.87
CA SER A 91 -3.75 -1.50 -28.44
C SER A 91 -3.07 -2.77 -27.89
N PHE A 92 -1.75 -2.72 -27.64
CA PHE A 92 -0.93 -3.84 -27.13
C PHE A 92 -0.46 -3.59 -25.70
N GLY A 93 -0.50 -4.63 -24.86
CA GLY A 93 0.20 -4.69 -23.58
C GLY A 93 1.58 -5.31 -23.70
N THR A 94 2.54 -4.86 -22.89
CA THR A 94 3.97 -5.21 -23.05
C THR A 94 4.63 -5.80 -21.79
N SER A 95 4.95 -7.09 -21.69
CA SER A 95 5.62 -7.66 -20.51
C SER A 95 7.11 -7.90 -20.68
N LEU A 96 7.83 -7.86 -19.55
CA LEU A 96 9.17 -8.44 -19.43
C LEU A 96 9.07 -9.87 -18.92
N GLN A 97 9.77 -10.78 -19.59
CA GLN A 97 9.80 -12.20 -19.24
C GLN A 97 11.23 -12.74 -19.28
N PRO A 98 11.52 -13.82 -18.52
CA PRO A 98 12.83 -14.46 -18.60
C PRO A 98 13.05 -15.07 -19.99
N GLY A 99 14.15 -14.70 -20.63
CA GLY A 99 14.63 -15.32 -21.85
C GLY A 99 15.60 -16.47 -21.57
N VAL A 100 16.29 -16.95 -22.62
CA VAL A 100 17.28 -18.03 -22.49
C VAL A 100 18.57 -17.49 -21.85
N GLY A 101 19.05 -18.14 -20.78
CA GLY A 101 20.21 -17.68 -20.02
C GLY A 101 19.87 -16.44 -19.19
N ASP A 102 20.72 -15.41 -19.24
CA ASP A 102 20.47 -14.12 -18.56
C ASP A 102 19.77 -13.11 -19.48
N ASN A 103 19.15 -13.57 -20.57
CA ASN A 103 18.41 -12.71 -21.48
C ASN A 103 17.09 -12.26 -20.85
N VAL A 104 16.74 -11.01 -21.13
CA VAL A 104 15.43 -10.45 -20.83
C VAL A 104 14.69 -10.29 -22.15
N ASP A 105 13.50 -10.85 -22.23
CA ASP A 105 12.65 -10.73 -23.41
C ASP A 105 11.51 -9.74 -23.15
N ILE A 106 11.13 -8.99 -24.18
CA ILE A 106 9.93 -8.19 -24.24
C ILE A 106 8.87 -8.99 -24.99
N CYS A 107 7.72 -9.21 -24.36
CA CYS A 107 6.52 -9.73 -25.00
C CYS A 107 5.54 -8.59 -25.21
N VAL A 108 4.99 -8.42 -26.40
CA VAL A 108 3.88 -7.50 -26.67
C VAL A 108 2.69 -8.30 -27.21
N GLU A 109 1.50 -8.04 -26.68
CA GLU A 109 0.29 -8.78 -27.06
C GLU A 109 -0.95 -7.89 -27.02
N SER A 110 -1.81 -8.03 -28.03
CA SER A 110 -3.10 -7.31 -28.11
C SER A 110 -4.22 -8.08 -27.41
N GLY A 111 -4.08 -9.40 -27.23
CA GLY A 111 -5.15 -10.27 -26.77
C GLY A 111 -6.24 -10.52 -27.82
N SER A 112 -6.01 -10.16 -29.09
CA SER A 112 -6.94 -10.42 -30.20
C SER A 112 -6.19 -10.80 -31.47
N THR A 113 -6.54 -11.94 -32.09
CA THR A 113 -5.99 -12.34 -33.40
C THR A 113 -6.30 -11.36 -34.53
N LYS A 114 -7.23 -10.43 -34.31
CA LYS A 114 -7.66 -9.41 -35.27
C LYS A 114 -6.84 -8.10 -35.16
N VAL A 115 -6.05 -7.95 -34.11
CA VAL A 115 -5.26 -6.74 -33.84
C VAL A 115 -3.78 -7.10 -33.90
N CYS A 116 -3.14 -6.83 -35.04
CA CYS A 116 -1.75 -7.19 -35.35
C CYS A 116 -0.91 -5.96 -35.67
N GLU A 117 0.33 -5.92 -35.20
CA GLU A 117 1.29 -4.84 -35.46
C GLU A 117 2.71 -5.42 -35.56
N SER A 118 3.60 -4.71 -36.26
CA SER A 118 4.99 -5.11 -36.48
C SER A 118 6.02 -4.08 -36.01
N SER A 119 5.56 -2.92 -35.55
CA SER A 119 6.40 -1.80 -35.15
C SER A 119 5.95 -1.24 -33.81
N PHE A 120 6.84 -1.27 -32.82
CA PHE A 120 6.54 -0.84 -31.46
C PHE A 120 7.58 0.19 -31.01
N ARG A 121 7.15 1.30 -30.41
CA ARG A 121 8.07 2.42 -30.07
C ARG A 121 8.18 2.71 -28.57
N SER A 122 7.24 2.27 -27.75
CA SER A 122 7.24 2.58 -26.31
C SER A 122 6.77 1.40 -25.47
N CYS A 123 7.45 0.25 -25.62
CA CYS A 123 7.18 -0.97 -24.86
C CYS A 123 7.77 -0.94 -23.45
N VAL A 124 8.94 -0.32 -23.30
CA VAL A 124 9.64 -0.24 -22.00
C VAL A 124 10.08 1.19 -21.79
N TYR A 125 9.92 1.71 -20.59
CA TYR A 125 10.52 2.98 -20.20
C TYR A 125 11.67 2.70 -19.24
N MET A 126 12.85 3.24 -19.56
CA MET A 126 14.04 3.15 -18.73
C MET A 126 14.34 4.53 -18.16
N HIS A 127 14.69 4.58 -16.87
CA HIS A 127 15.01 5.81 -16.14
C HIS A 127 16.27 5.62 -15.31
N VAL A 128 17.06 6.68 -15.16
CA VAL A 128 18.29 6.71 -14.35
C VAL A 128 18.16 7.78 -13.28
N GLY A 129 18.56 7.43 -12.06
CA GLY A 129 18.55 8.31 -10.90
C GLY A 129 19.31 7.66 -9.75
N ASP A 130 19.79 8.50 -8.83
CA ASP A 130 20.66 8.07 -7.73
C ASP A 130 19.90 7.79 -6.42
N ASP A 131 18.61 8.15 -6.38
CA ASP A 131 17.72 7.90 -5.25
C ASP A 131 16.61 6.92 -5.64
N PRO A 132 16.52 5.73 -5.03
CA PRO A 132 15.57 4.69 -5.43
C PRO A 132 14.11 5.06 -5.19
N TYR A 133 13.81 5.93 -4.22
CA TYR A 133 12.44 6.36 -3.93
C TYR A 133 11.97 7.38 -4.97
N ASN A 134 12.81 8.37 -5.28
CA ASN A 134 12.53 9.36 -6.32
C ASN A 134 12.55 8.73 -7.72
N LEU A 135 13.46 7.79 -7.98
CA LEU A 135 13.62 7.11 -9.28
C LEU A 135 12.28 6.58 -9.80
N VAL A 136 11.53 5.87 -8.95
CA VAL A 136 10.24 5.30 -9.33
C VAL A 136 9.21 6.40 -9.58
N ASN A 137 9.16 7.42 -8.71
CA ASN A 137 8.24 8.53 -8.85
C ASN A 137 8.46 9.33 -10.15
N GLU A 138 9.72 9.64 -10.45
CA GLU A 138 10.15 10.35 -11.64
C GLU A 138 9.84 9.56 -12.91
N ALA A 139 10.12 8.25 -12.90
CA ALA A 139 9.76 7.38 -14.03
C ALA A 139 8.25 7.35 -14.28
N MET A 140 7.44 7.26 -13.22
CA MET A 140 5.98 7.25 -13.35
C MET A 140 5.43 8.61 -13.82
N LYS A 141 6.05 9.74 -13.46
CA LYS A 141 5.71 11.07 -14.00
C LYS A 141 5.93 11.15 -15.51
N VAL A 142 7.00 10.57 -16.03
CA VAL A 142 7.24 10.52 -17.48
C VAL A 142 6.21 9.63 -18.17
N ALA A 143 5.92 8.44 -17.62
CA ALA A 143 4.87 7.57 -18.15
C ALA A 143 3.48 8.25 -18.15
N ARG A 144 3.17 8.99 -17.07
CA ARG A 144 1.94 9.76 -16.90
C ARG A 144 1.74 10.82 -17.98
N LEU A 145 2.81 11.52 -18.35
CA LEU A 145 2.78 12.52 -19.42
C LEU A 145 2.75 11.92 -20.82
N HIS A 146 3.44 10.79 -21.01
CA HIS A 146 3.46 10.09 -22.28
C HIS A 146 2.10 9.47 -22.62
N LEU A 147 1.48 8.76 -21.68
CA LEU A 147 0.21 8.06 -21.90
C LEU A 147 -1.01 8.97 -21.74
N GLY A 148 -0.98 9.93 -20.81
CA GLY A 148 -2.07 10.89 -20.60
C GLY A 148 -3.37 10.33 -20.00
N SER A 149 -3.48 9.02 -19.82
CA SER A 149 -4.73 8.30 -19.54
C SER A 149 -5.03 8.03 -18.06
N PHE A 150 -4.08 8.29 -17.17
CA PHE A 150 -4.21 8.03 -15.73
C PHE A 150 -3.79 9.25 -14.92
N ARG A 151 -3.84 9.16 -13.58
CA ARG A 151 -3.32 10.17 -12.66
C ARG A 151 -2.48 9.53 -11.57
N LEU A 152 -1.39 10.20 -11.20
CA LEU A 152 -0.58 9.82 -10.05
C LEU A 152 -1.26 10.20 -8.73
N MET A 153 -0.79 9.61 -7.64
CA MET A 153 -1.37 9.82 -6.31
C MET A 153 -1.28 11.29 -5.87
N ASP A 154 -0.22 12.02 -6.25
CA ASP A 154 -0.03 13.45 -5.98
C ASP A 154 -0.97 14.37 -6.78
N GLU A 155 -1.55 13.87 -7.88
CA GLU A 155 -2.59 14.55 -8.68
C GLU A 155 -4.02 14.23 -8.18
N LYS A 156 -4.14 13.40 -7.12
CA LYS A 156 -5.40 12.93 -6.56
C LYS A 156 -5.52 13.33 -5.09
N ARG A 157 -6.74 13.15 -4.55
CA ARG A 157 -7.02 13.32 -3.12
C ARG A 157 -7.40 11.97 -2.56
N SER A 158 -6.84 11.58 -1.42
CA SER A 158 -7.30 10.38 -0.72
C SER A 158 -8.79 10.49 -0.35
N PRO A 159 -9.59 9.41 -0.49
CA PRO A 159 -10.98 9.44 -0.07
C PRO A 159 -11.06 9.54 1.46
N GLY A 160 -11.93 10.39 2.01
CA GLY A 160 -11.99 10.64 3.47
C GLY A 160 -12.29 9.41 4.34
N ILE A 161 -12.69 8.30 3.72
CA ILE A 161 -12.90 7.02 4.39
C ILE A 161 -11.59 6.41 4.92
N VAL A 162 -10.43 6.79 4.37
CA VAL A 162 -9.12 6.25 4.79
C VAL A 162 -8.72 6.70 6.19
N ASP A 163 -9.28 7.82 6.67
CA ASP A 163 -9.01 8.34 8.02
C ASP A 163 -9.96 7.74 9.08
N LYS A 164 -10.77 6.75 8.69
CA LYS A 164 -11.74 6.08 9.54
C LYS A 164 -11.34 4.64 9.82
N PHE A 165 -11.50 4.23 11.07
CA PHE A 165 -11.40 2.83 11.45
C PHE A 165 -12.53 2.06 10.81
N GLY A 166 -12.23 0.91 10.21
CA GLY A 166 -13.21 0.14 9.46
C GLY A 166 -13.48 -1.27 9.98
N TRP A 167 -14.60 -1.82 9.54
CA TRP A 167 -14.91 -3.23 9.65
C TRP A 167 -15.42 -3.78 8.31
N CYS A 168 -14.92 -4.94 7.90
CA CYS A 168 -15.29 -5.64 6.67
C CYS A 168 -16.00 -6.95 7.01
N THR A 169 -17.00 -7.34 6.22
CA THR A 169 -17.78 -8.56 6.45
C THR A 169 -17.15 -9.83 5.89
N TRP A 170 -16.08 -9.75 5.09
CA TRP A 170 -15.51 -10.89 4.34
C TRP A 170 -15.06 -12.04 5.25
N ASP A 171 -14.01 -11.90 6.06
CA ASP A 171 -13.59 -12.99 6.97
C ASP A 171 -14.58 -13.22 8.12
N ALA A 172 -15.51 -12.28 8.35
CA ALA A 172 -16.51 -12.39 9.41
C ALA A 172 -17.64 -13.34 9.04
N PHE A 173 -18.06 -13.35 7.77
CA PHE A 173 -19.23 -14.12 7.29
C PHE A 173 -18.98 -14.92 6.02
N TYR A 174 -17.89 -14.64 5.29
CA TYR A 174 -17.72 -14.98 3.89
C TYR A 174 -19.00 -14.66 3.13
N ARG A 175 -19.55 -15.62 2.39
CA ARG A 175 -20.79 -15.43 1.61
C ARG A 175 -22.08 -15.42 2.45
N ASN A 176 -22.03 -15.68 3.76
CA ASN A 176 -23.23 -15.76 4.59
C ASN A 176 -23.52 -14.44 5.33
N VAL A 177 -23.39 -13.32 4.61
CA VAL A 177 -23.64 -11.97 5.14
C VAL A 177 -25.12 -11.84 5.49
N ASN A 178 -25.43 -11.41 6.71
CA ASN A 178 -26.80 -11.21 7.13
C ASN A 178 -26.98 -9.95 7.99
N PRO A 179 -28.14 -9.27 7.93
CA PRO A 179 -28.35 -8.00 8.62
C PRO A 179 -28.13 -8.06 10.13
N LYS A 180 -28.52 -9.16 10.79
CA LYS A 180 -28.36 -9.33 12.24
C LYS A 180 -26.89 -9.41 12.64
N GLY A 181 -26.10 -10.22 11.92
CA GLY A 181 -24.67 -10.35 12.14
C GLY A 181 -23.94 -9.02 11.95
N VAL A 182 -24.27 -8.28 10.90
CA VAL A 182 -23.70 -6.95 10.63
C VAL A 182 -24.02 -5.98 11.78
N TRP A 183 -25.28 -5.94 12.23
CA TRP A 183 -25.71 -5.10 13.34
C TRP A 183 -24.99 -5.46 14.66
N ASP A 184 -24.97 -6.74 15.02
CA ASP A 184 -24.35 -7.23 16.25
C ASP A 184 -22.83 -6.98 16.24
N GLY A 185 -22.18 -7.10 15.08
CA GLY A 185 -20.76 -6.80 14.90
C GLY A 185 -20.42 -5.32 15.12
N VAL A 186 -21.14 -4.41 14.44
CA VAL A 186 -20.95 -2.96 14.58
C VAL A 186 -21.26 -2.51 16.02
N LYS A 187 -22.33 -3.01 16.61
CA LYS A 187 -22.74 -2.68 17.98
C LYS A 187 -21.64 -3.04 18.99
N ALA A 188 -21.05 -4.23 18.90
CA ALA A 188 -19.99 -4.67 19.80
C ALA A 188 -18.75 -3.74 19.74
N LEU A 189 -18.34 -3.33 18.53
CA LEU A 189 -17.23 -2.40 18.33
C LEU A 189 -17.53 -1.01 18.90
N GLN A 190 -18.76 -0.52 18.70
CA GLN A 190 -19.20 0.77 19.24
C GLN A 190 -19.21 0.77 20.77
N GLU A 191 -19.79 -0.24 21.41
CA GLU A 191 -19.84 -0.39 22.88
C GLU A 191 -18.43 -0.52 23.48
N ALA A 192 -17.48 -1.09 22.73
CA ALA A 192 -16.09 -1.19 23.15
C ALA A 192 -15.28 0.11 22.99
N GLY A 193 -15.85 1.17 22.40
CA GLY A 193 -15.17 2.45 22.16
C GLY A 193 -14.27 2.45 20.92
N CYS A 194 -14.53 1.55 19.96
CA CYS A 194 -13.83 1.43 18.68
C CYS A 194 -14.84 1.48 17.54
N ALA A 195 -15.76 2.45 17.55
CA ALA A 195 -16.85 2.53 16.58
C ALA A 195 -16.30 2.62 15.14
N PRO A 196 -16.71 1.72 14.22
CA PRO A 196 -16.23 1.78 12.85
C PRO A 196 -16.84 3.00 12.15
N GLY A 197 -15.98 3.88 11.62
CA GLY A 197 -16.37 4.97 10.73
C GLY A 197 -16.43 4.54 9.25
N MET A 198 -15.98 3.32 8.95
CA MET A 198 -16.08 2.66 7.65
C MET A 198 -16.69 1.26 7.82
N LEU A 199 -17.71 0.93 7.03
CA LEU A 199 -18.28 -0.42 6.97
C LEU A 199 -18.22 -0.91 5.52
N ILE A 200 -17.56 -2.04 5.31
CA ILE A 200 -17.48 -2.70 4.01
C ILE A 200 -18.37 -3.94 4.07
N ILE A 201 -19.49 -3.91 3.34
CA ILE A 201 -20.31 -5.09 3.09
C ILE A 201 -19.72 -5.77 1.85
N ASP A 202 -18.92 -6.79 2.10
CA ASP A 202 -18.20 -7.59 1.11
C ASP A 202 -19.09 -8.68 0.48
N ASP A 203 -18.52 -9.50 -0.41
CA ASP A 203 -19.24 -10.49 -1.21
C ASP A 203 -20.14 -11.42 -0.36
N GLY A 204 -21.31 -11.77 -0.92
CA GLY A 204 -22.41 -12.47 -0.23
C GLY A 204 -23.67 -11.64 0.06
N TRP A 205 -23.69 -10.35 -0.29
CA TRP A 205 -24.86 -9.47 -0.10
C TRP A 205 -25.82 -9.42 -1.31
N GLN A 206 -25.36 -9.83 -2.49
CA GLN A 206 -26.09 -9.74 -3.76
C GLN A 206 -26.32 -11.13 -4.36
N SER A 207 -27.46 -11.31 -5.02
CA SER A 207 -27.76 -12.51 -5.83
C SER A 207 -27.48 -12.23 -7.31
N ILE A 208 -27.08 -13.25 -8.07
CA ILE A 208 -26.78 -13.16 -9.50
C ILE A 208 -27.79 -14.00 -10.29
N CYS A 209 -28.38 -13.41 -11.33
CA CYS A 209 -29.21 -14.10 -12.33
C CYS A 209 -28.44 -14.17 -13.66
N ILE A 210 -28.72 -15.19 -14.48
CA ILE A 210 -28.35 -15.15 -15.91
C ILE A 210 -29.54 -14.66 -16.75
N ASP A 211 -29.29 -14.19 -17.97
CA ASP A 211 -30.32 -13.56 -18.82
C ASP A 211 -31.56 -14.45 -19.09
N ASP A 212 -31.39 -15.78 -19.04
CA ASP A 212 -32.48 -16.74 -19.20
C ASP A 212 -33.32 -16.95 -17.92
N ASP A 213 -32.88 -16.43 -16.77
CA ASP A 213 -33.62 -16.54 -15.51
C ASP A 213 -34.82 -15.57 -15.50
N PRO A 214 -35.99 -15.99 -14.97
CA PRO A 214 -37.13 -15.09 -14.83
C PRO A 214 -36.78 -13.90 -13.93
N ILE A 215 -37.04 -12.67 -14.39
CA ILE A 215 -36.78 -11.41 -13.66
C ILE A 215 -37.46 -11.40 -12.27
N GLU A 216 -38.58 -12.11 -12.13
CA GLU A 216 -39.39 -12.19 -10.90
C GLU A 216 -38.86 -13.20 -9.87
N LYS A 217 -37.88 -14.03 -10.25
CA LYS A 217 -37.30 -15.03 -9.36
C LYS A 217 -35.99 -14.46 -8.80
N GLU A 218 -35.85 -14.46 -7.47
CA GLU A 218 -34.55 -14.18 -6.86
C GLU A 218 -33.50 -15.07 -7.52
N GLY A 219 -32.42 -14.44 -7.98
CA GLY A 219 -31.29 -15.16 -8.55
C GLY A 219 -30.87 -16.25 -7.60
N ILE A 220 -30.80 -17.48 -8.12
CA ILE A 220 -30.19 -18.55 -7.36
C ILE A 220 -28.71 -18.18 -7.30
N ASP A 221 -28.15 -18.03 -6.11
CA ASP A 221 -26.70 -18.05 -5.96
C ASP A 221 -26.24 -19.45 -6.42
N ARG A 222 -25.95 -19.60 -7.71
CA ARG A 222 -25.50 -20.87 -8.30
C ARG A 222 -24.08 -21.21 -7.85
N ALA A 223 -23.40 -20.29 -7.16
CA ALA A 223 -22.16 -20.56 -6.45
C ALA A 223 -22.39 -21.07 -5.01
N ALA A 224 -23.65 -21.17 -4.57
CA ALA A 224 -24.06 -21.78 -3.31
C ALA A 224 -25.09 -22.88 -3.56
N VAL A 225 -24.64 -24.14 -3.58
CA VAL A 225 -25.30 -25.29 -2.95
C VAL A 225 -24.39 -26.51 -3.16
N GLY A 226 -23.82 -27.00 -2.05
CA GLY A 226 -23.15 -28.31 -1.95
C GLY A 226 -21.65 -28.22 -1.68
N GLU A 227 -21.24 -28.51 -0.44
CA GLU A 227 -19.87 -28.92 -0.02
C GLU A 227 -18.64 -28.16 -0.60
N GLU A 228 -18.81 -26.96 -1.14
CA GLU A 228 -17.71 -26.22 -1.74
C GLU A 228 -16.97 -25.38 -0.70
N LYS A 229 -15.99 -26.05 -0.08
CA LYS A 229 -14.65 -25.53 0.19
C LYS A 229 -14.49 -24.00 -0.03
N PRO A 230 -14.48 -23.17 1.04
CA PRO A 230 -14.64 -21.69 1.01
C PRO A 230 -13.51 -20.89 0.35
N TYR A 231 -12.68 -21.53 -0.47
CA TYR A 231 -11.35 -21.07 -0.85
C TYR A 231 -11.06 -21.05 -2.35
N ARG A 232 -12.07 -21.27 -3.18
CA ARG A 232 -11.89 -21.08 -4.62
C ARG A 232 -11.89 -19.58 -4.90
N LEU A 233 -10.71 -19.05 -5.25
CA LEU A 233 -10.52 -17.72 -5.84
C LEU A 233 -11.62 -17.46 -6.87
N ALA A 234 -12.14 -16.24 -6.94
CA ALA A 234 -13.19 -15.88 -7.90
C ALA A 234 -12.85 -16.32 -9.34
N VAL A 235 -11.56 -16.24 -9.72
CA VAL A 235 -11.01 -16.71 -11.00
C VAL A 235 -11.19 -18.23 -11.24
N CYS A 236 -11.14 -19.07 -10.21
CA CYS A 236 -11.41 -20.49 -10.37
C CYS A 236 -12.90 -20.77 -10.65
N ASN A 237 -13.79 -19.97 -10.06
CA ASN A 237 -15.23 -20.09 -10.29
C ASN A 237 -15.60 -19.60 -11.70
N ILE A 238 -14.90 -18.59 -12.23
CA ILE A 238 -15.08 -18.07 -13.61
C ILE A 238 -15.03 -19.19 -14.67
N VAL A 239 -14.10 -20.14 -14.57
CA VAL A 239 -13.95 -21.24 -15.53
C VAL A 239 -15.11 -22.24 -15.44
N ARG A 240 -15.66 -22.44 -14.24
CA ARG A 240 -16.76 -23.39 -13.99
C ARG A 240 -18.13 -22.77 -14.28
N ASP A 241 -18.36 -21.56 -13.79
CA ASP A 241 -19.67 -20.92 -13.70
C ASP A 241 -19.97 -20.00 -14.89
N ARG A 242 -18.99 -19.83 -15.79
CA ARG A 242 -19.00 -18.89 -16.93
C ARG A 242 -19.02 -17.42 -16.46
N VAL A 243 -18.53 -16.52 -17.31
CA VAL A 243 -18.56 -15.08 -17.05
C VAL A 243 -19.45 -14.40 -18.08
N GLY A 244 -20.45 -13.67 -17.58
CA GLY A 244 -21.22 -12.74 -18.40
C GLY A 244 -20.37 -11.50 -18.69
N LEU A 245 -20.20 -11.17 -19.96
CA LEU A 245 -19.63 -9.90 -20.40
C LEU A 245 -20.75 -9.03 -20.95
N VAL A 246 -20.96 -7.87 -20.35
CA VAL A 246 -21.89 -6.87 -20.89
C VAL A 246 -21.28 -6.26 -22.15
N PRO A 247 -22.00 -6.19 -23.29
CA PRO A 247 -21.51 -5.53 -24.48
C PRO A 247 -20.99 -4.12 -24.18
N THR A 248 -19.88 -3.72 -24.81
CA THR A 248 -19.17 -2.47 -24.49
C THR A 248 -20.04 -1.23 -24.56
N GLU A 249 -21.01 -1.20 -25.47
CA GLU A 249 -22.00 -0.15 -25.69
C GLU A 249 -23.03 -0.03 -24.56
N LEU A 250 -23.21 -1.09 -23.77
CA LEU A 250 -24.10 -1.15 -22.60
C LEU A 250 -23.38 -1.01 -21.27
N ALA A 251 -22.03 -1.04 -21.25
CA ALA A 251 -21.24 -0.95 -20.01
C ALA A 251 -21.56 0.31 -19.20
N HIS A 252 -21.82 1.45 -19.86
CA HIS A 252 -22.26 2.68 -19.21
C HIS A 252 -23.60 2.53 -18.48
N GLN A 253 -24.57 1.84 -19.09
CA GLN A 253 -25.89 1.64 -18.51
C GLN A 253 -25.81 0.71 -17.30
N MET A 254 -24.99 -0.34 -17.39
CA MET A 254 -24.73 -1.27 -16.28
C MET A 254 -24.18 -0.51 -15.04
N TYR A 255 -23.08 0.21 -15.20
CA TYR A 255 -22.48 0.94 -14.07
C TYR A 255 -23.37 2.08 -13.55
N GLU A 256 -24.12 2.75 -14.42
CA GLU A 256 -25.08 3.77 -14.01
C GLU A 256 -26.20 3.16 -13.16
N GLY A 257 -26.82 2.07 -13.61
CA GLY A 257 -27.89 1.38 -12.88
C GLY A 257 -27.42 0.88 -11.51
N LEU A 258 -26.27 0.19 -11.47
CA LEU A 258 -25.70 -0.33 -10.22
C LEU A 258 -25.39 0.78 -9.21
N HIS A 259 -24.62 1.80 -9.62
CA HIS A 259 -24.17 2.83 -8.70
C HIS A 259 -25.30 3.79 -8.29
N SER A 260 -26.24 4.11 -9.18
CA SER A 260 -27.40 4.95 -8.83
C SER A 260 -28.29 4.25 -7.79
N GLN A 261 -28.51 2.95 -7.92
CA GLN A 261 -29.28 2.17 -6.95
C GLN A 261 -28.56 2.12 -5.60
N LEU A 262 -27.27 1.78 -5.57
CA LEU A 262 -26.46 1.77 -4.36
C LEU A 262 -26.49 3.15 -3.66
N LYS A 263 -26.35 4.22 -4.43
CA LYS A 263 -26.42 5.58 -3.91
C LYS A 263 -27.79 5.90 -3.32
N SER A 264 -28.87 5.47 -3.96
CA SER A 264 -30.25 5.73 -3.51
C SER A 264 -30.58 5.13 -2.14
N VAL A 265 -29.92 4.00 -1.78
CA VAL A 265 -30.10 3.32 -0.50
C VAL A 265 -29.09 3.78 0.57
N GLY A 266 -28.30 4.82 0.29
CA GLY A 266 -27.39 5.45 1.25
C GLY A 266 -25.97 4.89 1.28
N ILE A 267 -25.54 4.12 0.27
CA ILE A 267 -24.15 3.70 0.15
C ILE A 267 -23.26 4.89 -0.23
N HIS A 268 -22.08 4.96 0.39
CA HIS A 268 -21.15 6.09 0.26
C HIS A 268 -20.01 5.85 -0.73
N GLY A 269 -19.74 4.59 -1.09
CA GLY A 269 -18.69 4.17 -2.00
C GLY A 269 -18.75 2.67 -2.28
N VAL A 270 -17.86 2.18 -3.15
CA VAL A 270 -17.88 0.79 -3.61
C VAL A 270 -16.51 0.11 -3.47
N LYS A 271 -16.48 -1.16 -3.07
CA LYS A 271 -15.32 -2.03 -3.27
C LYS A 271 -15.51 -2.77 -4.59
N ILE A 272 -14.53 -2.70 -5.49
CA ILE A 272 -14.60 -3.32 -6.81
C ILE A 272 -13.54 -4.40 -6.88
N ASP A 273 -13.97 -5.64 -7.05
CA ASP A 273 -13.12 -6.83 -7.02
C ASP A 273 -12.89 -7.41 -8.42
N VAL A 274 -11.87 -8.27 -8.54
CA VAL A 274 -11.55 -9.09 -9.74
C VAL A 274 -11.49 -8.28 -11.03
N ILE A 275 -10.80 -7.12 -10.99
CA ILE A 275 -10.80 -6.18 -12.12
C ILE A 275 -10.07 -6.76 -13.35
N GLU A 276 -9.13 -7.68 -13.13
CA GLU A 276 -8.27 -8.27 -14.17
C GLU A 276 -8.98 -9.24 -15.13
N VAL A 277 -10.21 -9.68 -14.86
CA VAL A 277 -10.89 -10.70 -15.70
C VAL A 277 -11.11 -10.28 -17.16
N LEU A 278 -11.14 -8.97 -17.45
CA LEU A 278 -11.43 -8.46 -18.79
C LEU A 278 -10.42 -8.94 -19.84
N GLU A 279 -9.16 -9.17 -19.46
CA GLU A 279 -8.14 -9.61 -20.43
C GLU A 279 -8.47 -10.97 -21.05
N LEU A 280 -9.12 -11.86 -20.28
CA LEU A 280 -9.49 -13.21 -20.70
C LEU A 280 -10.62 -13.23 -21.73
N LEU A 281 -11.33 -12.11 -21.90
CA LEU A 281 -12.55 -12.00 -22.72
C LEU A 281 -12.34 -11.10 -23.94
N SER A 282 -11.10 -10.71 -24.24
CA SER A 282 -10.80 -9.57 -25.09
C SER A 282 -10.70 -9.84 -26.60
N GLU A 283 -10.62 -11.12 -27.01
CA GLU A 283 -10.42 -11.55 -28.40
C GLU A 283 -11.39 -10.91 -29.39
N ASP A 284 -12.68 -10.89 -29.05
CA ASP A 284 -13.75 -10.39 -29.93
C ASP A 284 -14.04 -8.88 -29.76
N TYR A 285 -13.36 -8.20 -28.84
CA TYR A 285 -13.68 -6.83 -28.42
C TYR A 285 -12.56 -5.82 -28.68
N GLY A 286 -11.81 -6.03 -29.78
CA GLY A 286 -10.70 -5.14 -30.16
C GLY A 286 -9.44 -5.32 -29.32
N GLY A 287 -9.33 -6.44 -28.60
CA GLY A 287 -8.20 -6.75 -27.75
C GLY A 287 -8.31 -6.14 -26.35
N ARG A 288 -7.36 -6.53 -25.49
CA ARG A 288 -7.32 -6.23 -24.05
C ARG A 288 -7.47 -4.74 -23.77
N VAL A 289 -6.72 -3.92 -24.50
CA VAL A 289 -6.62 -2.48 -24.24
C VAL A 289 -7.91 -1.75 -24.59
N GLU A 290 -8.54 -2.06 -25.72
CA GLU A 290 -9.77 -1.38 -26.14
C GLU A 290 -10.97 -1.79 -25.27
N LEU A 291 -11.10 -3.08 -24.92
CA LEU A 291 -12.10 -3.55 -23.97
C LEU A 291 -11.93 -2.88 -22.60
N ALA A 292 -10.70 -2.80 -22.09
CA ALA A 292 -10.40 -2.13 -20.84
C ALA A 292 -10.78 -0.62 -20.90
N LYS A 293 -10.41 0.10 -21.97
CA LYS A 293 -10.78 1.52 -22.16
C LYS A 293 -12.28 1.74 -22.04
N ALA A 294 -13.09 0.91 -22.71
CA ALA A 294 -14.55 1.02 -22.65
C ALA A 294 -15.09 0.84 -21.21
N TYR A 295 -14.64 -0.21 -20.51
CA TYR A 295 -15.10 -0.52 -19.16
C TYR A 295 -14.64 0.48 -18.11
N TYR A 296 -13.37 0.90 -18.15
CA TYR A 296 -12.87 1.91 -17.23
C TYR A 296 -13.53 3.27 -17.46
N ASN A 297 -13.74 3.69 -18.71
CA ASN A 297 -14.47 4.92 -19.01
C ASN A 297 -15.91 4.87 -18.46
N ALA A 298 -16.63 3.77 -18.70
CA ALA A 298 -17.98 3.57 -18.19
C ALA A 298 -18.06 3.68 -16.67
N ARG A 299 -17.14 2.98 -15.99
CA ARG A 299 -17.02 3.01 -14.53
C ARG A 299 -16.68 4.40 -14.00
N MET A 300 -15.71 5.07 -14.60
CA MET A 300 -15.25 6.40 -14.19
C MET A 300 -16.38 7.44 -14.27
N VAL A 301 -17.16 7.43 -15.35
CA VAL A 301 -18.33 8.31 -15.51
C VAL A 301 -19.33 8.09 -14.38
N SER A 302 -19.65 6.82 -14.08
CA SER A 302 -20.59 6.47 -13.01
C SER A 302 -20.05 6.83 -11.61
N LEU A 303 -18.78 6.54 -11.31
CA LEU A 303 -18.13 6.92 -10.04
C LEU A 303 -18.16 8.43 -9.82
N ARG A 304 -17.88 9.23 -10.85
CA ARG A 304 -17.94 10.71 -10.76
C ARG A 304 -19.34 11.21 -10.41
N LYS A 305 -20.36 10.57 -10.98
CA LYS A 305 -21.75 10.97 -10.79
C LYS A 305 -22.28 10.64 -9.39
N HIS A 306 -21.98 9.44 -8.87
CA HIS A 306 -22.64 8.92 -7.66
C HIS A 306 -21.76 8.93 -6.40
N PHE A 307 -20.45 8.87 -6.59
CA PHE A 307 -19.46 8.57 -5.53
C PHE A 307 -18.29 9.57 -5.52
N ASN A 308 -18.55 10.81 -5.96
CA ASN A 308 -17.57 11.91 -6.00
C ASN A 308 -16.27 11.54 -6.77
N GLY A 309 -16.34 10.58 -7.67
CA GLY A 309 -15.23 10.09 -8.49
C GLY A 309 -14.30 9.09 -7.80
N ASN A 310 -14.08 9.23 -6.49
CA ASN A 310 -12.99 8.54 -5.79
C ASN A 310 -13.41 7.77 -4.52
N ALA A 311 -14.70 7.67 -4.20
CA ALA A 311 -15.14 6.77 -3.12
C ALA A 311 -15.21 5.32 -3.63
N ALA A 312 -14.05 4.76 -3.97
CA ALA A 312 -13.90 3.38 -4.41
C ALA A 312 -12.63 2.73 -3.84
N ILE A 313 -12.73 1.47 -3.43
CA ILE A 313 -11.60 0.60 -3.08
C ILE A 313 -11.44 -0.40 -4.22
N SER A 314 -10.28 -0.43 -4.87
CA SER A 314 -9.99 -1.48 -5.86
C SER A 314 -9.30 -2.67 -5.20
N SER A 315 -9.81 -3.87 -5.51
CA SER A 315 -9.32 -5.15 -5.03
C SER A 315 -9.03 -6.05 -6.23
N MET A 316 -7.99 -6.90 -6.12
CA MET A 316 -7.51 -7.77 -7.21
C MET A 316 -7.32 -7.03 -8.54
N GLN A 317 -6.69 -5.85 -8.46
CA GLN A 317 -6.52 -4.90 -9.55
C GLN A 317 -5.07 -4.80 -10.05
N GLN A 318 -4.24 -5.82 -9.78
CA GLN A 318 -2.81 -5.81 -10.10
C GLN A 318 -2.51 -6.05 -11.60
N ALA A 319 -3.30 -5.44 -12.50
CA ALA A 319 -3.10 -5.44 -13.94
C ALA A 319 -2.70 -4.04 -14.46
N SER A 320 -1.84 -3.96 -15.47
CA SER A 320 -1.41 -2.67 -16.07
C SER A 320 -2.59 -1.78 -16.42
N ASP A 321 -3.68 -2.40 -16.84
CA ASP A 321 -4.88 -1.72 -17.30
C ASP A 321 -5.53 -0.88 -16.19
N PHE A 322 -5.49 -1.38 -14.96
CA PHE A 322 -5.93 -0.62 -13.81
C PHE A 322 -5.05 0.61 -13.60
N PHE A 323 -3.73 0.45 -13.59
CA PHE A 323 -2.82 1.56 -13.32
C PHE A 323 -2.88 2.65 -14.38
N PHE A 324 -3.06 2.29 -15.65
CA PHE A 324 -3.06 3.24 -16.76
C PHE A 324 -4.44 3.73 -17.21
N LEU A 325 -5.55 3.16 -16.71
CA LEU A 325 -6.91 3.71 -16.94
C LEU A 325 -7.68 3.92 -15.64
N GLY A 326 -7.77 2.90 -14.79
CA GLY A 326 -8.57 2.94 -13.56
C GLY A 326 -8.12 4.03 -12.57
N THR A 327 -6.82 4.30 -12.51
CA THR A 327 -6.27 5.30 -11.57
C THR A 327 -6.45 6.74 -12.02
N GLU A 328 -7.16 7.00 -13.12
CA GLU A 328 -7.59 8.36 -13.49
C GLU A 328 -8.49 8.98 -12.40
N THR A 329 -9.40 8.19 -11.82
CA THR A 329 -10.20 8.62 -10.66
C THR A 329 -9.84 7.90 -9.36
N ILE A 330 -9.51 6.61 -9.42
CA ILE A 330 -9.34 5.77 -8.22
C ILE A 330 -7.99 6.06 -7.56
N ALA A 331 -8.02 6.32 -6.27
CA ALA A 331 -6.85 6.63 -5.45
C ALA A 331 -6.61 5.62 -4.32
N LEU A 332 -7.41 4.57 -4.18
CA LEU A 332 -7.27 3.57 -3.11
C LEU A 332 -7.39 2.16 -3.69
N GLY A 333 -6.45 1.29 -3.36
CA GLY A 333 -6.51 -0.09 -3.76
C GLY A 333 -5.49 -1.01 -3.10
N ARG A 334 -5.82 -2.29 -3.11
CA ARG A 334 -5.05 -3.37 -2.47
C ARG A 334 -3.66 -3.51 -3.07
N VAL A 335 -2.63 -3.57 -2.22
CA VAL A 335 -1.23 -3.75 -2.65
C VAL A 335 -0.67 -5.13 -2.36
N GLY A 336 -1.46 -6.06 -1.82
CA GLY A 336 -1.04 -7.44 -1.57
C GLY A 336 -2.21 -8.39 -1.80
N ASP A 337 -1.90 -9.69 -1.78
CA ASP A 337 -2.90 -10.76 -1.76
C ASP A 337 -3.80 -10.66 -0.52
N ASP A 338 -4.90 -11.41 -0.52
CA ASP A 338 -5.83 -11.43 0.60
C ASP A 338 -5.15 -11.86 1.90
N PHE A 339 -5.51 -11.15 2.97
CA PHE A 339 -5.27 -11.58 4.32
C PHE A 339 -6.18 -12.78 4.61
N TRP A 340 -5.59 -13.95 4.88
CA TRP A 340 -6.32 -15.15 5.29
C TRP A 340 -5.87 -15.60 6.68
N HIS A 341 -6.84 -15.93 7.54
CA HIS A 341 -6.61 -16.41 8.91
C HIS A 341 -6.64 -17.94 9.06
N ASN A 342 -7.16 -18.66 8.07
CA ASN A 342 -7.15 -20.13 8.00
C ASN A 342 -6.69 -20.55 6.61
N ASP A 343 -5.97 -21.68 6.49
CA ASP A 343 -5.56 -22.18 5.18
C ASP A 343 -6.79 -22.43 4.30
N PRO A 344 -6.93 -21.71 3.17
CA PRO A 344 -7.94 -22.01 2.19
C PRO A 344 -7.95 -23.50 1.82
N PHE A 345 -6.82 -24.11 1.47
CA PHE A 345 -6.71 -25.45 0.89
C PHE A 345 -6.81 -26.63 1.87
N GLY A 346 -7.03 -26.38 3.17
CA GLY A 346 -7.30 -27.41 4.18
C GLY A 346 -6.11 -28.27 4.56
N ASP A 347 -4.88 -27.77 4.50
CA ASP A 347 -3.68 -28.44 5.02
C ASP A 347 -3.72 -28.53 6.55
N PRO A 348 -3.74 -29.76 7.12
CA PRO A 348 -3.77 -29.97 8.56
C PRO A 348 -2.49 -29.55 9.29
N THR A 349 -1.38 -29.30 8.57
CA THR A 349 -0.13 -28.79 9.15
C THR A 349 -0.02 -27.28 9.17
N GLY A 350 -0.92 -26.57 8.46
CA GLY A 350 -0.85 -25.12 8.34
C GLY A 350 0.37 -24.64 7.57
N GLY A 351 0.96 -25.53 6.77
CA GLY A 351 2.19 -25.28 6.02
C GLY A 351 1.99 -24.28 4.87
N PHE A 352 0.74 -24.04 4.50
CA PHE A 352 0.39 -23.06 3.49
C PHE A 352 -0.28 -21.82 4.08
N TRP A 353 0.17 -20.68 3.58
CA TRP A 353 -0.46 -19.35 3.61
C TRP A 353 -0.19 -18.46 4.80
N LEU A 354 -0.46 -17.18 4.54
CA LEU A 354 0.43 -16.08 4.81
C LEU A 354 0.67 -15.80 6.31
N GLN A 355 -0.11 -16.38 7.24
CA GLN A 355 -0.23 -15.81 8.60
C GLN A 355 -0.67 -16.77 9.74
N ALA A 356 -0.09 -17.98 9.86
CA ALA A 356 -0.15 -18.85 11.07
C ALA A 356 -1.42 -19.73 11.29
N MET A 357 -1.26 -20.78 12.11
CA MET A 357 -2.23 -21.85 12.37
C MET A 357 -2.33 -22.20 13.86
N LYS A 358 -3.44 -22.86 14.26
CA LYS A 358 -3.74 -23.29 15.64
C LYS A 358 -3.20 -24.70 15.95
N HIS A 359 -2.46 -24.80 17.07
CA HIS A 359 -2.14 -25.96 17.92
C HIS A 359 -1.83 -27.34 17.32
N GLY A 360 -0.56 -27.74 17.46
CA GLY A 360 -0.13 -29.15 17.46
C GLY A 360 1.24 -29.39 16.82
N HIS A 361 2.33 -29.07 17.54
CA HIS A 361 3.71 -29.48 17.21
C HIS A 361 4.27 -29.13 15.80
N GLY A 362 4.02 -27.92 15.29
CA GLY A 362 4.71 -27.42 14.09
C GLY A 362 4.73 -25.89 14.02
N HIS A 363 5.93 -25.31 13.88
CA HIS A 363 6.17 -23.87 13.79
C HIS A 363 5.66 -23.31 12.45
N ALA A 364 4.61 -22.49 12.46
CA ALA A 364 4.14 -21.76 11.28
C ALA A 364 4.26 -20.24 11.52
N ILE A 365 5.32 -19.64 10.98
CA ILE A 365 5.75 -18.24 11.17
C ILE A 365 5.82 -17.59 9.80
N ARG A 366 5.05 -16.53 9.47
CA ARG A 366 5.25 -15.75 8.21
C ARG A 366 4.78 -14.29 8.27
N GLY A 367 5.69 -13.34 8.04
CA GLY A 367 5.42 -11.92 7.75
C GLY A 367 5.29 -11.60 6.25
N CYS A 368 5.10 -12.60 5.38
CA CYS A 368 5.11 -12.46 3.92
C CYS A 368 4.13 -11.41 3.38
N HIS A 369 2.91 -11.39 3.91
CA HIS A 369 1.90 -10.41 3.51
C HIS A 369 2.38 -8.98 3.71
N MET A 370 3.00 -8.71 4.85
CA MET A 370 3.53 -7.40 5.20
C MET A 370 4.73 -7.03 4.33
N VAL A 371 5.66 -7.95 4.12
CA VAL A 371 6.81 -7.73 3.22
C VAL A 371 6.32 -7.41 1.81
N HIS A 372 5.39 -8.19 1.27
CA HIS A 372 4.79 -7.90 -0.03
C HIS A 372 4.16 -6.50 -0.01
N CYS A 373 3.22 -6.21 0.90
CA CYS A 373 2.58 -4.88 0.93
C CYS A 373 3.59 -3.72 1.03
N ALA A 374 4.66 -3.86 1.82
CA ALA A 374 5.71 -2.86 1.95
C ALA A 374 6.49 -2.64 0.64
N TYR A 375 6.99 -3.71 0.02
CA TYR A 375 7.76 -3.60 -1.23
C TYR A 375 6.86 -3.13 -2.38
N ASN A 376 5.63 -3.62 -2.43
CA ASN A 376 4.66 -3.25 -3.46
C ASN A 376 4.29 -1.78 -3.39
N SER A 377 4.29 -1.19 -2.18
CA SER A 377 4.04 0.23 -1.96
C SER A 377 5.12 1.13 -2.60
N LEU A 378 6.36 0.65 -2.79
CA LEU A 378 7.42 1.40 -3.49
C LEU A 378 7.03 1.79 -4.92
N TRP A 379 6.29 0.92 -5.59
CA TRP A 379 5.80 1.15 -6.93
C TRP A 379 4.34 1.64 -6.93
N MET A 380 3.42 0.89 -6.33
CA MET A 380 1.98 1.16 -6.35
C MET A 380 1.60 2.48 -5.66
N GLY A 381 2.37 2.90 -4.65
CA GLY A 381 2.17 4.14 -3.90
C GLY A 381 2.21 5.41 -4.78
N ASN A 382 2.88 5.34 -5.93
CA ASN A 382 2.91 6.45 -6.89
C ASN A 382 1.58 6.63 -7.63
N PHE A 383 0.77 5.58 -7.74
CA PHE A 383 -0.52 5.61 -8.41
C PHE A 383 -1.66 5.75 -7.42
N ILE A 384 -1.64 5.02 -6.32
CA ILE A 384 -2.76 4.90 -5.38
C ILE A 384 -2.23 4.87 -3.95
N LEU A 385 -3.08 5.22 -2.99
CA LEU A 385 -2.83 4.93 -1.59
C LEU A 385 -2.87 3.41 -1.37
N PRO A 386 -1.79 2.81 -0.87
CA PRO A 386 -1.74 1.38 -0.58
C PRO A 386 -2.75 0.93 0.47
N ASP A 387 -3.60 -0.01 0.10
CA ASP A 387 -4.42 -0.76 1.04
C ASP A 387 -3.75 -2.11 1.37
N TRP A 388 -3.35 -2.27 2.64
CA TRP A 388 -2.65 -3.44 3.16
C TRP A 388 -3.60 -4.56 3.59
N ASP A 389 -4.86 -4.44 3.24
CA ASP A 389 -5.95 -5.34 3.56
C ASP A 389 -6.38 -5.35 5.03
N MET A 390 -7.57 -5.89 5.24
CA MET A 390 -8.08 -6.25 6.57
C MET A 390 -7.11 -7.12 7.35
N PHE A 391 -7.32 -7.17 8.66
CA PHE A 391 -6.72 -8.18 9.52
C PHE A 391 -7.72 -8.61 10.60
N GLN A 392 -7.40 -9.68 11.34
CA GLN A 392 -8.17 -10.09 12.51
C GLN A 392 -7.46 -9.67 13.79
N SER A 393 -8.18 -8.97 14.68
CA SER A 393 -7.65 -8.57 15.99
C SER A 393 -7.55 -9.73 16.97
N TYR A 394 -8.42 -10.73 16.84
CA TYR A 394 -8.37 -11.97 17.62
C TYR A 394 -7.53 -13.05 16.92
N HIS A 395 -6.23 -12.81 16.82
CA HIS A 395 -5.29 -13.70 16.16
C HIS A 395 -3.91 -13.68 16.84
N GLN A 396 -3.11 -14.75 16.75
CA GLN A 396 -1.79 -14.83 17.42
C GLN A 396 -0.81 -13.77 16.91
N CYS A 397 -0.87 -13.44 15.61
CA CYS A 397 -0.07 -12.40 14.99
C CYS A 397 -0.77 -11.03 14.94
N ALA A 398 -1.89 -10.84 15.66
CA ALA A 398 -2.72 -9.64 15.51
C ALA A 398 -1.95 -8.35 15.82
N GLU A 399 -1.07 -8.36 16.84
CA GLU A 399 -0.28 -7.17 17.19
C GLU A 399 0.71 -6.78 16.10
N LEU A 400 1.39 -7.77 15.50
CA LEU A 400 2.30 -7.58 14.37
C LEU A 400 1.57 -6.90 13.20
N HIS A 401 0.37 -7.39 12.86
CA HIS A 401 -0.45 -6.84 11.80
C HIS A 401 -0.99 -5.46 12.15
N ALA A 402 -1.53 -5.25 13.35
CA ALA A 402 -1.99 -3.95 13.79
C ALA A 402 -0.88 -2.89 13.74
N ALA A 403 0.34 -3.24 14.18
CA ALA A 403 1.51 -2.37 14.12
C ALA A 403 1.84 -2.02 12.66
N SER A 404 1.93 -3.01 11.78
CA SER A 404 2.20 -2.79 10.35
C SER A 404 1.18 -1.84 9.68
N ARG A 405 -0.12 -1.98 10.00
CA ARG A 405 -1.18 -1.11 9.47
C ARG A 405 -1.16 0.28 10.09
N ALA A 406 -0.75 0.43 11.35
CA ALA A 406 -0.59 1.74 11.97
C ALA A 406 0.46 2.61 11.26
N LEU A 407 1.47 1.97 10.67
CA LEU A 407 2.53 2.64 9.89
C LEU A 407 2.22 2.72 8.39
N SER A 408 1.33 1.87 7.85
CA SER A 408 1.13 1.73 6.40
C SER A 408 0.75 3.03 5.69
N GLY A 409 0.08 3.94 6.41
CA GLY A 409 -0.46 5.18 5.87
C GLY A 409 -1.74 5.02 5.05
N GLY A 410 -2.18 3.77 4.87
CA GLY A 410 -3.44 3.39 4.25
C GLY A 410 -4.61 3.29 5.25
N PRO A 411 -5.76 2.73 4.83
CA PRO A 411 -6.87 2.46 5.72
C PRO A 411 -6.51 1.37 6.75
N ILE A 412 -7.19 1.41 7.91
CA ILE A 412 -7.09 0.37 8.93
C ILE A 412 -8.49 -0.15 9.20
N TYR A 413 -8.73 -1.39 8.80
CA TYR A 413 -10.00 -2.07 9.03
C TYR A 413 -9.79 -3.52 9.40
N VAL A 414 -10.71 -4.05 10.19
CA VAL A 414 -10.65 -5.43 10.66
C VAL A 414 -11.77 -6.27 10.08
N SER A 415 -11.62 -7.59 10.11
CA SER A 415 -12.64 -8.53 9.64
C SER A 415 -12.85 -9.67 10.64
N ASP A 416 -12.80 -9.33 11.93
CA ASP A 416 -13.07 -10.24 13.05
C ASP A 416 -14.48 -10.83 12.98
N SER A 417 -14.59 -12.13 13.27
CA SER A 417 -15.89 -12.77 13.47
C SER A 417 -16.61 -12.17 14.68
N VAL A 418 -17.94 -12.05 14.59
CA VAL A 418 -18.76 -11.51 15.68
C VAL A 418 -18.51 -12.29 16.98
N GLY A 419 -18.13 -11.56 18.03
CA GLY A 419 -17.81 -12.10 19.36
C GLY A 419 -16.35 -12.50 19.57
N LYS A 420 -15.51 -12.44 18.54
CA LYS A 420 -14.06 -12.71 18.62
C LYS A 420 -13.28 -11.43 18.33
N TYR A 421 -13.18 -10.55 19.32
CA TYR A 421 -12.45 -9.29 19.21
C TYR A 421 -11.35 -9.20 20.25
N ASN A 422 -10.24 -8.55 19.92
CA ASN A 422 -9.27 -8.06 20.87
C ASN A 422 -9.42 -6.55 21.05
N PHE A 423 -10.38 -6.12 21.89
CA PHE A 423 -10.68 -4.70 22.09
C PHE A 423 -9.49 -3.90 22.64
N ASN A 424 -8.61 -4.53 23.43
CA ASN A 424 -7.41 -3.86 23.93
C ASN A 424 -6.48 -3.46 22.78
N LEU A 425 -6.26 -4.36 21.83
CA LEU A 425 -5.48 -4.06 20.62
C LEU A 425 -6.17 -3.03 19.74
N LEU A 426 -7.49 -3.17 19.51
CA LEU A 426 -8.24 -2.23 18.67
C LEU A 426 -8.18 -0.79 19.19
N ARG A 427 -8.20 -0.59 20.52
CA ARG A 427 -8.05 0.74 21.15
C ARG A 427 -6.66 1.36 20.96
N LYS A 428 -5.65 0.59 20.56
CA LYS A 428 -4.30 1.10 20.23
C LYS A 428 -4.21 1.63 18.79
N VAL A 429 -5.22 1.38 17.94
CA VAL A 429 -5.26 1.82 16.52
C VAL A 429 -6.47 2.70 16.18
N ALA A 430 -7.59 2.55 16.90
CA ALA A 430 -8.82 3.29 16.68
C ALA A 430 -9.11 4.24 17.84
N LEU A 431 -9.55 5.46 17.51
CA LEU A 431 -10.03 6.43 18.48
C LEU A 431 -11.54 6.26 18.73
N PRO A 432 -12.07 6.71 19.88
CA PRO A 432 -13.50 6.57 20.20
C PRO A 432 -14.47 7.28 19.23
N ASP A 433 -14.01 8.26 18.45
CA ASP A 433 -14.79 8.91 17.37
C ASP A 433 -14.76 8.14 16.03
N GLY A 434 -14.15 6.95 16.01
CA GLY A 434 -13.99 6.10 14.85
C GLY A 434 -12.94 6.59 13.84
N SER A 435 -12.13 7.59 14.20
CA SER A 435 -10.97 7.98 13.40
C SER A 435 -9.71 7.20 13.76
N ILE A 436 -8.73 7.20 12.86
CA ILE A 436 -7.41 6.60 13.08
C ILE A 436 -6.32 7.67 13.10
N LEU A 437 -5.14 7.28 13.59
CA LEU A 437 -3.92 8.08 13.59
C LEU A 437 -3.08 7.69 12.36
N ARG A 438 -3.55 8.03 11.17
CA ARG A 438 -2.92 7.66 9.90
C ARG A 438 -1.64 8.48 9.66
N CYS A 439 -0.59 7.83 9.19
CA CYS A 439 0.62 8.51 8.70
C CYS A 439 0.31 9.35 7.43
N GLU A 440 1.16 10.33 7.13
CA GLU A 440 0.96 11.26 6.01
C GLU A 440 1.21 10.63 4.64
N HIS A 441 2.21 9.75 4.54
CA HIS A 441 2.58 9.05 3.31
C HIS A 441 2.23 7.57 3.39
N TYR A 442 2.63 6.79 2.40
CA TYR A 442 2.59 5.33 2.45
C TYR A 442 3.92 4.77 2.97
N ALA A 443 3.86 3.65 3.69
CA ALA A 443 5.07 3.04 4.25
C ALA A 443 5.99 2.48 3.16
N LEU A 444 7.29 2.65 3.36
CA LEU A 444 8.33 2.15 2.46
C LEU A 444 9.39 1.38 3.24
N PRO A 445 9.99 0.32 2.64
CA PRO A 445 11.18 -0.30 3.20
C PRO A 445 12.32 0.72 3.33
N THR A 446 13.12 0.62 4.39
CA THR A 446 14.33 1.44 4.54
C THR A 446 15.37 1.08 3.48
N ARG A 447 16.33 1.98 3.24
CA ARG A 447 17.31 1.82 2.15
C ARG A 447 18.12 0.54 2.24
N ASP A 448 18.46 0.10 3.45
CA ASP A 448 19.22 -1.12 3.70
C ASP A 448 18.39 -2.40 3.53
N CYS A 449 17.06 -2.33 3.51
CA CYS A 449 16.21 -3.47 3.20
C CYS A 449 15.98 -3.65 1.68
N LEU A 450 16.09 -2.60 0.87
CA LEU A 450 15.61 -2.61 -0.53
C LEU A 450 16.14 -3.78 -1.38
N PHE A 451 17.38 -4.24 -1.18
CA PHE A 451 17.98 -5.33 -1.94
C PHE A 451 18.20 -6.61 -1.15
N GLU A 452 17.66 -6.66 0.07
CA GLU A 452 17.79 -7.79 0.98
C GLU A 452 16.47 -8.53 1.10
N ASP A 453 16.52 -9.77 1.57
CA ASP A 453 15.36 -10.64 1.71
C ASP A 453 14.96 -10.80 3.19
N PRO A 454 13.92 -10.08 3.65
CA PRO A 454 13.47 -10.13 5.04
C PRO A 454 12.65 -11.40 5.37
N LEU A 455 12.50 -12.34 4.44
CA LEU A 455 11.68 -13.54 4.62
C LEU A 455 12.48 -14.82 4.83
N HIS A 456 13.58 -15.02 4.12
CA HIS A 456 14.30 -16.31 4.12
C HIS A 456 15.82 -16.21 3.97
N ASP A 457 16.46 -15.21 4.60
CA ASP A 457 17.92 -15.06 4.64
C ASP A 457 18.56 -15.27 6.02
N SER A 458 17.74 -15.48 7.06
CA SER A 458 18.11 -15.62 8.48
C SER A 458 18.86 -14.42 9.09
N LYS A 459 18.81 -13.24 8.46
CA LYS A 459 19.64 -12.08 8.84
C LYS A 459 18.91 -10.77 8.81
N THR A 460 17.96 -10.59 7.91
CA THR A 460 17.37 -9.29 7.64
C THR A 460 16.04 -9.11 8.37
N ALA A 461 15.95 -8.09 9.20
CA ALA A 461 14.68 -7.61 9.71
C ALA A 461 14.02 -6.71 8.65
N LEU A 462 12.70 -6.81 8.47
CA LEU A 462 11.98 -5.84 7.66
C LEU A 462 11.92 -4.53 8.46
N LYS A 463 12.56 -3.48 7.95
CA LYS A 463 12.38 -2.12 8.46
C LYS A 463 11.53 -1.32 7.48
N ILE A 464 10.45 -0.73 7.98
CA ILE A 464 9.58 0.17 7.21
C ILE A 464 9.43 1.50 7.93
N TRP A 465 9.39 2.59 7.18
CA TRP A 465 9.27 3.93 7.73
C TRP A 465 8.10 4.69 7.13
N ASN A 466 7.59 5.67 7.87
CA ASN A 466 6.61 6.65 7.42
C ASN A 466 6.72 7.95 8.24
N LEU A 467 5.99 8.99 7.84
CA LEU A 467 5.95 10.28 8.51
C LEU A 467 4.57 10.57 9.11
N ASN A 468 4.59 11.21 10.27
CA ASN A 468 3.50 11.97 10.84
C ASN A 468 3.79 13.47 10.65
N LYS A 469 2.80 14.33 10.93
CA LYS A 469 2.91 15.80 10.78
C LYS A 469 4.16 16.42 11.43
N PHE A 470 4.59 15.88 12.57
CA PHE A 470 5.70 16.42 13.37
C PHE A 470 6.73 15.38 13.79
N SER A 471 6.55 14.12 13.42
CA SER A 471 7.43 13.02 13.81
C SER A 471 7.55 12.00 12.67
N GLY A 472 8.51 11.11 12.76
CA GLY A 472 8.67 9.93 11.92
C GLY A 472 8.34 8.70 12.74
N VAL A 473 8.02 7.62 12.06
CA VAL A 473 7.82 6.32 12.68
C VAL A 473 8.60 5.28 11.90
N LEU A 474 9.35 4.45 12.61
CA LEU A 474 10.12 3.34 12.07
C LEU A 474 9.62 2.06 12.74
N GLY A 475 9.13 1.12 11.95
CA GLY A 475 8.76 -0.21 12.41
C GLY A 475 9.78 -1.23 11.98
N ILE A 476 10.20 -2.07 12.92
CA ILE A 476 11.22 -3.10 12.73
C ILE A 476 10.55 -4.44 13.03
N PHE A 477 10.54 -5.35 12.07
CA PHE A 477 9.75 -6.58 12.12
C PHE A 477 10.59 -7.80 11.76
N ASN A 478 10.57 -8.83 12.62
CA ASN A 478 11.12 -10.13 12.26
C ASN A 478 10.09 -10.95 11.47
N CYS A 479 10.22 -10.93 10.13
CA CYS A 479 9.36 -11.63 9.19
C CYS A 479 9.91 -12.97 8.72
N GLN A 480 11.06 -13.36 9.27
CA GLN A 480 11.83 -14.52 8.81
C GLN A 480 11.06 -15.82 9.00
N GLY A 481 11.38 -16.78 8.14
CA GLY A 481 10.72 -18.06 8.08
C GLY A 481 9.80 -18.15 6.88
N GLY A 482 9.29 -17.03 6.35
CA GLY A 482 8.45 -16.80 5.16
C GLY A 482 9.10 -17.10 3.81
N GLY A 483 8.37 -17.34 2.71
CA GLY A 483 9.02 -17.28 1.38
C GLY A 483 8.31 -17.93 0.19
N TRP A 484 8.64 -17.47 -1.02
CA TRP A 484 8.21 -18.06 -2.29
C TRP A 484 9.05 -19.29 -2.63
N CYS A 485 8.39 -20.41 -2.94
CA CYS A 485 9.04 -21.61 -3.43
C CYS A 485 8.85 -21.73 -4.95
N PRO A 486 9.92 -21.55 -5.78
CA PRO A 486 9.83 -21.62 -7.24
C PRO A 486 9.30 -22.96 -7.75
N GLY A 487 9.75 -24.07 -7.15
CA GLY A 487 9.37 -25.41 -7.59
C GLY A 487 7.87 -25.70 -7.48
N SER A 488 7.23 -25.27 -6.39
CA SER A 488 5.78 -25.41 -6.22
C SER A 488 4.97 -24.21 -6.70
N ARG A 489 5.63 -23.10 -7.04
CA ARG A 489 5.00 -21.81 -7.39
C ARG A 489 3.99 -21.34 -6.34
N LYS A 490 4.37 -21.42 -5.07
CA LYS A 490 3.55 -21.06 -3.91
C LYS A 490 4.42 -20.51 -2.79
N ILE A 491 3.82 -19.65 -1.95
CA ILE A 491 4.41 -19.28 -0.66
C ILE A 491 4.34 -20.50 0.28
N LYS A 492 5.44 -20.81 0.98
CA LYS A 492 5.57 -22.04 1.78
C LYS A 492 6.35 -21.84 3.06
N SER A 493 5.96 -22.54 4.12
CA SER A 493 6.76 -23.11 5.25
C SER A 493 8.32 -23.17 5.15
N PHE A 494 9.14 -22.35 5.80
CA PHE A 494 10.59 -22.56 6.00
C PHE A 494 11.04 -22.26 7.45
N PRO A 495 10.66 -23.09 8.44
CA PRO A 495 10.95 -22.85 9.85
C PRO A 495 12.43 -22.69 10.19
N GLU A 496 13.33 -23.27 9.40
CA GLU A 496 14.78 -23.16 9.56
C GLU A 496 15.32 -21.73 9.44
N PHE A 497 14.59 -20.83 8.77
CA PHE A 497 14.94 -19.40 8.71
C PHE A 497 14.31 -18.59 9.83
N ALA A 498 13.34 -19.14 10.57
CA ALA A 498 12.66 -18.44 11.66
C ALA A 498 13.56 -18.35 12.90
N VAL A 499 14.57 -17.49 12.81
CA VAL A 499 15.60 -17.29 13.82
C VAL A 499 15.48 -15.89 14.44
N LEU A 500 16.19 -15.70 15.55
CA LEU A 500 16.40 -14.39 16.13
C LEU A 500 17.23 -13.52 15.18
N VAL A 501 16.82 -12.27 14.99
CA VAL A 501 17.46 -11.33 14.08
C VAL A 501 17.94 -10.10 14.85
N ASP A 502 19.18 -9.70 14.58
CA ASP A 502 19.76 -8.44 15.06
C ASP A 502 19.75 -7.41 13.94
N CYS A 503 19.42 -6.16 14.26
CA CYS A 503 19.57 -5.03 13.35
C CYS A 503 19.91 -3.74 14.12
N PHE A 504 20.33 -2.71 13.37
CA PHE A 504 20.54 -1.37 13.88
C PHE A 504 19.50 -0.42 13.30
N ALA A 505 19.05 0.52 14.13
CA ALA A 505 18.14 1.58 13.75
C ALA A 505 18.74 2.95 14.10
N SER A 506 18.68 3.88 13.15
CA SER A 506 19.17 5.27 13.23
C SER A 506 18.08 6.24 12.75
N PRO A 507 18.07 7.54 13.14
CA PRO A 507 17.10 8.50 12.61
C PRO A 507 17.19 8.68 11.08
N LYS A 508 18.28 8.21 10.46
CA LYS A 508 18.51 8.23 9.01
C LYS A 508 17.72 7.16 8.26
N ASP A 509 17.16 6.18 8.97
CA ASP A 509 16.27 5.17 8.38
C ASP A 509 14.90 5.75 7.98
N VAL A 510 14.59 6.97 8.41
CA VAL A 510 13.39 7.72 8.01
C VAL A 510 13.79 8.83 7.05
N GLU A 511 13.14 8.93 5.88
CA GLU A 511 13.45 9.98 4.89
C GLU A 511 12.76 11.30 5.25
N TRP A 512 13.46 12.12 6.02
CA TRP A 512 12.97 13.42 6.46
C TRP A 512 13.21 14.52 5.43
N SER A 513 12.23 15.41 5.27
CA SER A 513 12.37 16.68 4.55
C SER A 513 12.50 17.90 5.48
N ASN A 514 12.30 17.74 6.81
CA ASN A 514 12.23 18.83 7.79
C ASN A 514 13.08 18.55 9.05
N GLY A 515 13.89 19.55 9.46
CA GLY A 515 14.70 19.50 10.70
C GLY A 515 16.19 19.22 10.46
N LYS A 516 17.06 19.63 11.39
CA LYS A 516 18.52 19.42 11.29
C LYS A 516 19.08 18.39 12.29
N ASN A 517 18.41 18.20 13.44
CA ASN A 517 18.87 17.35 14.55
C ASN A 517 17.72 16.47 15.09
N PRO A 518 17.30 15.42 14.38
CA PRO A 518 16.32 14.47 14.91
C PRO A 518 16.89 13.62 16.05
N ILE A 519 16.07 13.32 17.06
CA ILE A 519 16.38 12.31 18.09
C ILE A 519 15.44 11.13 17.98
N PHE A 520 15.92 9.95 18.39
CA PHE A 520 15.04 8.84 18.71
C PHE A 520 14.44 9.01 20.07
N VAL A 521 13.20 8.54 20.18
CA VAL A 521 12.71 8.01 21.43
C VAL A 521 12.17 6.62 21.10
N GLU A 522 12.79 5.60 21.68
CA GLU A 522 12.27 4.24 21.59
C GLU A 522 10.96 4.17 22.37
N VAL A 523 9.89 3.61 21.78
CA VAL A 523 8.62 3.39 22.46
C VAL A 523 8.38 1.88 22.56
N LYS A 524 8.75 1.28 23.70
CA LYS A 524 8.50 -0.13 24.00
C LYS A 524 7.26 -0.28 24.83
N GLU A 525 6.26 -1.03 24.37
CA GLU A 525 5.10 -1.42 25.20
C GLU A 525 4.41 -0.27 25.99
N ALA A 526 4.34 0.93 25.40
CA ALA A 526 3.85 2.18 26.02
C ALA A 526 4.82 2.88 27.00
N GLU A 527 6.11 2.58 26.93
CA GLU A 527 7.19 3.23 27.66
C GLU A 527 8.22 3.83 26.69
N ALA A 528 8.44 5.13 26.82
CA ALA A 528 9.48 5.87 26.10
C ALA A 528 10.81 5.79 26.86
N HIS A 529 11.85 5.26 26.21
CA HIS A 529 13.18 5.05 26.81
C HIS A 529 14.27 5.78 26.01
N GLU A 530 14.90 6.76 26.67
CA GLU A 530 16.16 7.45 26.33
C GLU A 530 16.30 8.13 24.94
N VAL A 531 17.13 9.16 24.88
CA VAL A 531 17.53 9.83 23.64
C VAL A 531 18.74 9.12 23.04
N VAL A 532 18.55 8.47 21.89
CA VAL A 532 19.60 7.62 21.29
C VAL A 532 19.91 8.06 19.85
N THR A 533 21.17 7.90 19.43
CA THR A 533 21.62 8.20 18.04
C THR A 533 21.58 6.99 17.13
N GLU A 534 21.73 5.79 17.70
CA GLU A 534 21.60 4.49 17.04
C GLU A 534 21.26 3.43 18.10
N ILE A 535 20.34 2.51 17.78
CA ILE A 535 19.87 1.48 18.70
C ILE A 535 20.07 0.12 18.06
N LYS A 536 20.61 -0.84 18.84
CA LYS A 536 20.62 -2.25 18.46
C LYS A 536 19.29 -2.89 18.87
N VAL A 537 18.60 -3.49 17.91
CA VAL A 537 17.35 -4.20 18.12
C VAL A 537 17.54 -5.67 17.84
N THR A 538 17.10 -6.50 18.78
CA THR A 538 17.12 -7.96 18.68
C THR A 538 15.69 -8.48 18.75
N LEU A 539 15.23 -9.16 17.70
CA LEU A 539 13.84 -9.61 17.58
C LEU A 539 13.75 -11.12 17.46
N GLU A 540 12.94 -11.74 18.32
CA GLU A 540 12.45 -13.10 18.08
C GLU A 540 11.51 -13.14 16.86
N PRO A 541 11.31 -14.31 16.23
CA PRO A 541 10.37 -14.44 15.11
C PRO A 541 8.98 -13.90 15.44
N LEU A 542 8.37 -13.16 14.51
CA LEU A 542 7.05 -12.50 14.66
C LEU A 542 6.98 -11.43 15.76
N LYS A 543 8.12 -10.98 16.27
CA LYS A 543 8.18 -9.79 17.12
C LYS A 543 8.51 -8.56 16.29
N PHE A 544 8.18 -7.41 16.87
CA PHE A 544 8.42 -6.12 16.26
C PHE A 544 8.74 -5.08 17.32
N GLU A 545 9.34 -3.98 16.88
CA GLU A 545 9.55 -2.77 17.66
C GLU A 545 9.10 -1.56 16.84
N LEU A 546 8.52 -0.57 17.51
CA LEU A 546 8.13 0.70 16.90
C LEU A 546 8.92 1.85 17.53
N LEU A 547 9.66 2.57 16.70
CA LEU A 547 10.46 3.70 17.12
C LEU A 547 9.84 4.99 16.62
N ILE A 548 9.68 5.97 17.51
CA ILE A 548 9.24 7.31 17.15
C ILE A 548 10.49 8.18 16.99
N VAL A 549 10.61 8.80 15.84
CA VAL A 549 11.73 9.71 15.54
C VAL A 549 11.18 11.12 15.62
N SER A 550 11.63 11.94 16.57
CA SER A 550 11.07 13.27 16.80
C SER A 550 12.17 14.34 16.65
N PRO A 551 11.98 15.38 15.82
CA PRO A 551 12.94 16.47 15.70
C PRO A 551 13.09 17.26 17.00
N VAL A 552 14.33 17.43 17.49
CA VAL A 552 14.58 18.31 18.65
C VAL A 552 14.43 19.76 18.23
N LYS A 553 13.61 20.49 18.98
CA LYS A 553 13.52 21.95 18.92
C LYS A 553 14.22 22.55 20.14
N ILE A 554 14.94 23.63 19.93
CA ILE A 554 15.66 24.35 20.98
C ILE A 554 14.95 25.67 21.23
N LEU A 555 14.53 25.92 22.47
CA LEU A 555 14.02 27.21 22.92
C LEU A 555 15.20 28.18 23.11
N PRO A 556 15.34 29.24 22.29
CA PRO A 556 16.56 30.06 22.23
C PRO A 556 16.98 30.70 23.55
N GLN A 557 16.04 31.16 24.37
CA GLN A 557 16.35 31.92 25.58
C GLN A 557 17.01 31.07 26.67
N LYS A 558 16.54 29.83 26.86
CA LYS A 558 17.04 28.91 27.89
C LYS A 558 17.85 27.73 27.34
N GLN A 559 17.98 27.62 26.02
CA GLN A 559 18.60 26.47 25.33
C GLN A 559 17.94 25.13 25.68
N ILE A 560 16.65 25.15 26.04
CA ILE A 560 15.89 23.95 26.40
C ILE A 560 15.57 23.16 25.14
N GLN A 561 15.94 21.88 25.15
CA GLN A 561 15.64 20.93 24.09
C GLN A 561 14.30 20.28 24.35
N ILE A 562 13.45 20.23 23.32
CA ILE A 562 12.09 19.69 23.40
C ILE A 562 11.79 18.84 22.17
N ALA A 563 11.23 17.65 22.37
CA ALA A 563 10.75 16.79 21.30
C ALA A 563 9.45 16.08 21.72
N PRO A 564 8.31 16.36 21.07
CA PRO A 564 7.06 15.69 21.37
C PRO A 564 7.08 14.25 20.84
N ILE A 565 6.63 13.28 21.66
CA ILE A 565 6.56 11.86 21.27
C ILE A 565 5.12 11.51 20.88
N GLY A 566 4.14 11.90 21.71
CA GLY A 566 2.72 11.60 21.50
C GLY A 566 2.11 10.72 22.59
N LEU A 567 0.92 10.18 22.34
CA LEU A 567 0.25 9.25 23.26
C LEU A 567 0.84 7.85 23.12
N VAL A 568 1.59 7.41 24.13
CA VAL A 568 2.38 6.15 24.07
C VAL A 568 1.53 4.89 24.12
N ASN A 569 0.26 4.99 24.51
CA ASN A 569 -0.71 3.89 24.42
C ASN A 569 -1.20 3.59 23.00
N MET A 570 -0.83 4.41 22.00
CA MET A 570 -1.21 4.22 20.59
C MET A 570 -0.06 3.62 19.79
N LEU A 571 -0.34 2.72 18.84
CA LEU A 571 0.70 2.12 17.99
C LEU A 571 1.37 3.18 17.09
N ASN A 572 0.63 4.20 16.65
CA ASN A 572 1.21 5.38 16.01
C ASN A 572 1.15 6.59 16.96
N SER A 573 1.99 6.57 18.00
CA SER A 573 2.06 7.62 19.03
C SER A 573 2.28 9.02 18.43
N GLY A 574 3.24 9.16 17.51
CA GLY A 574 3.53 10.44 16.86
C GLY A 574 2.37 11.02 16.05
N GLY A 575 1.48 10.16 15.52
CA GLY A 575 0.27 10.56 14.81
C GLY A 575 -0.73 11.33 15.67
N THR A 576 -0.59 11.29 17.00
CA THR A 576 -1.46 12.03 17.94
C THR A 576 -1.19 13.52 17.96
N ILE A 577 0.01 13.96 17.55
CA ILE A 577 0.39 15.37 17.55
C ILE A 577 -0.19 16.05 16.31
N GLN A 578 -1.18 16.92 16.51
CA GLN A 578 -1.93 17.61 15.45
C GLN A 578 -1.47 19.06 15.22
N SER A 579 -0.86 19.69 16.22
CA SER A 579 -0.21 21.00 16.08
C SER A 579 0.92 21.16 17.08
N LEU A 580 1.91 21.98 16.73
CA LEU A 580 3.06 22.28 17.58
C LEU A 580 3.44 23.76 17.39
N ALA A 581 3.42 24.52 18.48
CA ALA A 581 3.76 25.95 18.46
C ALA A 581 4.70 26.32 19.61
N PHE A 582 5.66 27.19 19.33
CA PHE A 582 6.66 27.65 20.28
C PHE A 582 6.53 29.17 20.47
N ASP A 583 6.22 29.61 21.68
CA ASP A 583 6.27 31.00 22.10
C ASP A 583 7.63 31.26 22.75
N VAL A 584 8.60 31.64 21.91
CA VAL A 584 10.01 31.82 22.31
C VAL A 584 10.15 32.91 23.37
N ASP A 585 9.33 33.96 23.30
CA ASP A 585 9.41 35.08 24.23
C ASP A 585 8.98 34.70 25.65
N LYS A 586 8.05 33.73 25.75
CA LYS A 586 7.49 33.26 27.02
C LYS A 586 8.03 31.90 27.46
N ASN A 587 8.91 31.27 26.68
CA ASN A 587 9.33 29.87 26.85
C ASN A 587 8.14 28.92 27.04
N VAL A 588 7.11 29.06 26.20
CA VAL A 588 5.92 28.20 26.23
C VAL A 588 5.90 27.33 24.99
N VAL A 589 5.65 26.03 25.18
CA VAL A 589 5.37 25.08 24.10
C VAL A 589 3.91 24.69 24.15
N ARG A 590 3.22 24.79 23.01
CA ARG A 590 1.83 24.35 22.85
C ARG A 590 1.77 23.16 21.91
N ILE A 591 1.11 22.11 22.35
CA ILE A 591 0.98 20.85 21.63
C ILE A 591 -0.51 20.53 21.49
N GLY A 592 -1.02 20.51 20.27
CA GLY A 592 -2.37 20.01 20.01
C GLY A 592 -2.36 18.50 19.89
N VAL A 593 -3.10 17.81 20.74
CA VAL A 593 -3.12 16.35 20.85
C VAL A 593 -4.50 15.82 20.50
N LYS A 594 -4.55 14.76 19.68
CA LYS A 594 -5.77 14.03 19.37
C LYS A 594 -5.69 12.61 19.94
N GLY A 595 -6.62 12.28 20.83
CA GLY A 595 -6.73 10.96 21.44
C GLY A 595 -6.93 11.06 22.95
N ARG A 596 -6.62 9.97 23.65
CA ARG A 596 -6.62 9.87 25.11
C ARG A 596 -5.50 8.95 25.59
N GLY A 597 -5.06 9.15 26.83
CA GLY A 597 -4.02 8.37 27.50
C GLY A 597 -2.80 9.22 27.83
N GLU A 598 -1.67 8.56 28.09
CA GLU A 598 -0.46 9.22 28.57
C GLU A 598 0.30 9.89 27.40
N LEU A 599 0.35 11.22 27.40
CA LEU A 599 1.23 12.01 26.53
C LEU A 599 2.63 12.02 27.09
N ARG A 600 3.63 11.71 26.26
CA ARG A 600 5.05 11.92 26.57
C ARG A 600 5.70 12.98 25.69
N VAL A 601 6.57 13.77 26.32
CA VAL A 601 7.39 14.79 25.67
C VAL A 601 8.78 14.77 26.28
N PHE A 602 9.81 14.63 25.45
CA PHE A 602 11.18 14.84 25.89
C PHE A 602 11.41 16.34 26.14
N ALA A 603 11.95 16.69 27.29
CA ALA A 603 12.37 18.03 27.64
C ALA A 603 13.64 18.00 28.48
N SER A 604 14.68 18.74 28.08
CA SER A 604 15.96 18.75 28.81
C SER A 604 15.88 19.37 30.20
N GLU A 605 14.84 20.17 30.46
CA GLU A 605 14.55 20.78 31.76
C GLU A 605 13.10 20.51 32.17
N LYS A 606 12.83 20.53 33.48
CA LYS A 606 11.48 20.36 34.02
C LYS A 606 10.64 21.62 33.76
N PRO A 607 9.45 21.52 33.14
CA PRO A 607 8.54 22.67 33.06
C PRO A 607 8.06 23.05 34.47
N TRP A 608 7.81 24.34 34.72
CA TRP A 608 7.29 24.80 36.01
C TRP A 608 5.76 24.79 36.09
N GLY A 609 5.08 24.66 34.95
CA GLY A 609 3.63 24.54 34.88
C GLY A 609 3.15 23.90 33.58
N ASP A 610 2.03 23.19 33.67
CA ASP A 610 1.29 22.62 32.54
C ASP A 610 -0.15 23.16 32.55
N ARG A 611 -0.71 23.39 31.35
CA ARG A 611 -2.12 23.68 31.16
C ARG A 611 -2.72 22.82 30.06
N ILE A 612 -3.89 22.25 30.33
CA ILE A 612 -4.76 21.63 29.35
C ILE A 612 -5.90 22.60 29.04
N ASP A 613 -5.99 23.06 27.78
CA ASP A 613 -6.96 24.05 27.31
C ASP A 613 -7.04 25.28 28.25
N GLY A 614 -5.88 25.77 28.69
CA GLY A 614 -5.73 26.92 29.56
C GLY A 614 -6.00 26.67 31.05
N ARG A 615 -6.38 25.45 31.46
CA ARG A 615 -6.57 25.07 32.86
C ARG A 615 -5.34 24.34 33.39
N ARG A 616 -4.92 24.66 34.62
CA ARG A 616 -3.76 24.01 35.25
C ARG A 616 -3.95 22.48 35.29
N ALA A 617 -2.95 21.75 34.82
CA ALA A 617 -2.91 20.30 34.82
C ALA A 617 -1.76 19.80 35.70
N GLU A 618 -1.88 18.56 36.18
CA GLU A 618 -0.77 17.85 36.81
C GLU A 618 0.05 17.14 35.73
N PHE A 619 1.37 17.12 35.91
CA PHE A 619 2.31 16.44 35.03
C PHE A 619 3.39 15.76 35.86
N GLY A 620 3.88 14.62 35.37
CA GLY A 620 5.10 13.99 35.84
C GLY A 620 6.32 14.53 35.10
N TYR A 621 7.48 14.45 35.75
CA TYR A 621 8.76 14.68 35.08
C TYR A 621 9.80 13.76 35.70
N ASP A 622 10.31 12.84 34.89
CA ASP A 622 11.34 11.87 35.25
C ASP A 622 12.26 11.61 34.06
N GLU A 623 13.57 11.44 34.28
CA GLU A 623 14.56 11.16 33.23
C GLU A 623 14.42 12.01 31.93
N GLN A 624 14.17 13.32 32.07
CA GLN A 624 13.95 14.26 30.95
C GLN A 624 12.69 13.99 30.12
N MET A 625 11.74 13.24 30.65
CA MET A 625 10.44 12.98 30.06
C MET A 625 9.34 13.64 30.89
N VAL A 626 8.55 14.50 30.23
CA VAL A 626 7.31 15.05 30.77
C VAL A 626 6.18 14.07 30.45
N THR A 627 5.38 13.72 31.45
CA THR A 627 4.18 12.87 31.31
C THR A 627 2.93 13.65 31.68
N THR A 628 1.92 13.65 30.81
CA THR A 628 0.63 14.30 31.07
C THR A 628 -0.51 13.38 30.66
N GLU A 629 -1.47 13.17 31.56
CA GLU A 629 -2.64 12.33 31.27
C GLU A 629 -3.68 13.10 30.46
N ILE A 630 -3.97 12.64 29.25
CA ILE A 630 -4.90 13.29 28.32
C ILE A 630 -6.28 12.64 28.39
N PRO A 631 -7.32 13.37 28.85
CA PRO A 631 -8.67 12.84 28.86
C PRO A 631 -9.25 12.77 27.45
N TRP A 632 -10.19 11.86 27.25
CA TRP A 632 -11.00 11.90 26.03
C TRP A 632 -12.01 13.03 26.10
N VAL A 633 -11.95 13.94 25.13
CA VAL A 633 -12.94 15.00 24.93
C VAL A 633 -13.56 14.77 23.55
N ASN A 634 -14.89 14.66 23.51
CA ASN A 634 -15.62 14.49 22.25
C ASN A 634 -15.71 15.83 21.50
N SER A 635 -14.57 16.28 20.96
CA SER A 635 -14.36 17.56 20.28
C SER A 635 -13.72 17.33 18.93
N THR A 636 -14.12 18.13 17.94
CA THR A 636 -13.46 18.18 16.62
C THR A 636 -12.13 18.92 16.66
N ILE A 637 -11.89 19.71 17.71
CA ILE A 637 -10.65 20.47 17.93
C ILE A 637 -9.74 19.64 18.85
N PRO A 638 -8.47 19.40 18.46
CA PRO A 638 -7.48 18.77 19.32
C PRO A 638 -7.30 19.54 20.63
N LEU A 639 -7.13 18.80 21.72
CA LEU A 639 -6.86 19.37 23.04
C LEU A 639 -5.47 20.00 23.04
N THR A 640 -5.34 21.22 23.57
CA THR A 640 -4.05 21.92 23.62
C THR A 640 -3.39 21.75 24.98
N VAL A 641 -2.20 21.17 24.99
CA VAL A 641 -1.33 21.04 26.17
C VAL A 641 -0.26 22.14 26.09
N GLU A 642 -0.11 22.94 27.15
CA GLU A 642 0.85 24.03 27.23
C GLU A 642 1.89 23.77 28.33
N TYR A 643 3.16 23.60 27.95
CA TYR A 643 4.28 23.51 28.89
C TYR A 643 5.00 24.85 29.00
N CYS A 644 5.12 25.36 30.23
CA CYS A 644 5.84 26.60 30.53
C CYS A 644 7.19 26.29 31.18
N PHE A 645 8.27 26.86 30.64
CA PHE A 645 9.65 26.61 31.10
C PHE A 645 10.33 27.79 31.78
#